data_AF-A0A974Y1X0-F1
#
_entry.id   AF-A0A974Y1X0-F1
#
_cell.length_a   1.000
_cell.length_b   1.000
_cell.length_c   1.000
_cell.angle_alpha   90.00
_cell.angle_beta   90.00
_cell.angle_gamma   90.00
#
_symmetry.space_group_name_H-M   'P 1'
#
loop_
_entity.id
_entity.type
_entity.pdbx_description
1 polymer ?
#
loop_
_entity_poly.entity_id
_entity_poly.type
_entity_poly.pdbx_seq_one_letter_code
_entity_poly.pdbx_strand_id
1 'polypeptide(L)'
;MEPTIRTTVEKKVWEDLARALQVEEATLRAVAEVEAAGSGFLPAPDLRPKILFEGHAFHRLTGGRYSDSHPAISHRHWDPKKYSGTLAGEWARLDAASQLDRTAALQAASWGLFQIMGFNYPYCGSADVEAFVAAQHESGTQQLALFVKFVSRPPFLDALKTKNWAAFAEAYNGPGYAANHYDTRLADAHKRWTDELAGVVPAGPPPADTAPGDPPEPETKATVTKAPVRAARAGLSVPPAPDTLPPGREDFAPVPAMRRENDRVRNVRPDPVDLRDWEYRPAIAVAPPATRLPNNPRPTKQQGETNACTGFALSTVIEYLLAETEDRAVEGMSGYMLYSMARRYDEWALDGEGVDTGSSLRGALKGWSKHGASAERLWDTMEMPAATNDDSDWWLDAVKRPMGAYYRIEPANIRDMHVALHEVRAIYASAFTHTGWDTMLGTRNTPAPAGPDDVPIIPAGQGSRDLGHAFAIVGYTNDGFIVQNSWSAKWGRGGFAVLRYEDWLANAMDCWVVQLGVVTAEHDEVARAPSLRTDRAGRAVISRHTTLADHEISPFVVNMENEGKLSDRGRFRTDEGDLRLLVEHHMRYAANKWAIPADGHLDVAIYAHGGLTTEDAAAATARAWIPHLYSHRIFPIFLMWETGAFDTLGNIFEDAVAGEAEKTGGERWSRFRREIKDWLNERMEGLARRPGQKMWGEMKENADALSRPRPKAKAKGAEQKASGVVQLFEQFQAAAGLPKLRLHLIGHSAGAIVHSYLGPRAIKQHLEVASISMLAPAVRLDLFHEQLGGLITAKNIPVLISNLTDAAERADSTCKPYGHSLLYLVSRSFEDHEETPLLGMEKHLVPALPAHPWGVNVRQLRTPGFSWMQGAAATRATTHGALDNDDAVREAVARFIKG
;
A
#
# COMPACT_ATOMS: atom_id res chain seq x y z
N MET A 1 22.42 -37.81 -15.36
CA MET A 1 21.01 -38.23 -15.25
C MET A 1 20.23 -37.01 -15.67
N GLU A 2 19.50 -37.08 -16.78
CA GLU A 2 18.52 -36.02 -17.07
C GLU A 2 17.53 -35.96 -15.90
N PRO A 3 17.14 -34.76 -15.43
CA PRO A 3 16.17 -34.65 -14.36
C PRO A 3 14.86 -35.28 -14.81
N THR A 4 14.45 -36.37 -14.17
CA THR A 4 13.15 -36.98 -14.43
C THR A 4 12.06 -36.00 -13.98
N ILE A 5 11.35 -35.38 -14.93
CA ILE A 5 10.20 -34.53 -14.64
C ILE A 5 9.19 -35.35 -13.83
N ARG A 6 8.88 -34.91 -12.61
CA ARG A 6 7.87 -35.55 -11.76
C ARG A 6 6.49 -35.12 -12.24
N THR A 7 5.91 -35.92 -13.12
CA THR A 7 4.59 -35.66 -13.70
C THR A 7 3.42 -35.93 -12.74
N THR A 8 3.68 -36.64 -11.64
CA THR A 8 2.71 -36.93 -10.58
C THR A 8 2.93 -36.05 -9.36
N VAL A 9 1.83 -35.69 -8.69
CA VAL A 9 1.85 -34.97 -7.41
C VAL A 9 1.92 -36.00 -6.28
N GLU A 10 2.84 -35.82 -5.34
CA GLU A 10 2.97 -36.70 -4.17
C GLU A 10 1.74 -36.59 -3.26
N LYS A 11 1.30 -37.71 -2.67
CA LYS A 11 0.12 -37.75 -1.78
C LYS A 11 0.17 -36.68 -0.68
N LYS A 12 1.33 -36.54 -0.03
CA LYS A 12 1.53 -35.56 1.05
C LYS A 12 1.28 -34.11 0.61
N VAL A 13 1.62 -33.77 -0.63
CA VAL A 13 1.45 -32.42 -1.17
C VAL A 13 -0.04 -32.09 -1.34
N TRP A 14 -0.86 -33.07 -1.75
CA TRP A 14 -2.31 -32.91 -1.77
C TRP A 14 -2.89 -32.65 -0.39
N GLU A 15 -2.47 -33.44 0.61
CA GLU A 15 -2.93 -33.30 2.00
C GLU A 15 -2.54 -31.94 2.62
N ASP A 16 -1.29 -31.52 2.42
CA ASP A 16 -0.76 -30.26 2.97
C ASP A 16 -1.46 -29.03 2.36
N LEU A 17 -1.72 -29.04 1.06
CA LEU A 17 -2.36 -27.92 0.36
C LEU A 17 -3.89 -27.88 0.57
N ALA A 18 -4.55 -29.05 0.67
CA ALA A 18 -5.96 -29.13 1.06
C ALA A 18 -6.17 -28.53 2.46
N ARG A 19 -5.26 -28.84 3.40
CA ARG A 19 -5.26 -28.27 4.75
C ARG A 19 -5.05 -26.76 4.73
N ALA A 20 -4.12 -26.25 3.92
CA ALA A 20 -3.86 -24.82 3.79
C ALA A 20 -5.08 -24.03 3.31
N LEU A 21 -5.88 -24.63 2.41
CA LEU A 21 -7.11 -24.02 1.90
C LEU A 21 -8.35 -24.32 2.75
N GLN A 22 -8.24 -25.19 3.77
CA GLN A 22 -9.37 -25.72 4.54
C GLN A 22 -10.45 -26.37 3.64
N VAL A 23 -10.02 -27.11 2.62
CA VAL A 23 -10.90 -27.89 1.73
C VAL A 23 -10.51 -29.36 1.77
N GLU A 24 -11.38 -30.24 1.30
CA GLU A 24 -11.07 -31.69 1.25
C GLU A 24 -10.08 -32.01 0.13
N GLU A 25 -9.17 -32.96 0.34
CA GLU A 25 -8.27 -33.47 -0.71
C GLU A 25 -9.07 -33.94 -1.94
N ALA A 26 -10.21 -34.61 -1.72
CA ALA A 26 -11.13 -35.04 -2.76
C ALA A 26 -11.62 -33.87 -3.64
N THR A 27 -11.72 -32.66 -3.08
CA THR A 27 -12.14 -31.46 -3.82
C THR A 27 -11.06 -31.02 -4.81
N LEU A 28 -9.79 -30.98 -4.40
CA LEU A 28 -8.69 -30.61 -5.28
C LEU A 28 -8.45 -31.66 -6.38
N ARG A 29 -8.60 -32.95 -6.04
CA ARG A 29 -8.48 -34.06 -7.00
C ARG A 29 -9.63 -34.08 -8.01
N ALA A 30 -10.85 -33.75 -7.59
CA ALA A 30 -11.99 -33.63 -8.47
C ALA A 30 -11.76 -32.57 -9.56
N VAL A 31 -11.22 -31.40 -9.19
CA VAL A 31 -10.89 -30.35 -10.18
C VAL A 31 -9.81 -30.83 -11.14
N ALA A 32 -8.72 -31.44 -10.64
CA ALA A 32 -7.66 -31.98 -11.49
C ALA A 32 -8.14 -33.07 -12.47
N GLU A 33 -9.10 -33.90 -12.06
CA GLU A 33 -9.73 -34.91 -12.92
C GLU A 33 -10.59 -34.26 -14.01
N VAL A 34 -11.46 -33.32 -13.64
CA VAL A 34 -12.39 -32.70 -14.58
C VAL A 34 -11.68 -31.83 -15.62
N GLU A 35 -10.63 -31.10 -15.20
CA GLU A 35 -9.91 -30.14 -16.05
C GLU A 35 -8.87 -30.81 -16.97
N ALA A 36 -8.17 -31.85 -16.52
CA ALA A 36 -7.05 -32.43 -17.29
C ALA A 36 -7.03 -33.96 -17.33
N ALA A 37 -8.14 -34.63 -16.99
CA ALA A 37 -8.21 -36.09 -16.84
C ALA A 37 -7.13 -36.63 -15.89
N GLY A 38 -6.78 -35.86 -14.85
CA GLY A 38 -5.85 -36.26 -13.79
C GLY A 38 -4.36 -36.24 -14.16
N SER A 39 -3.97 -35.74 -15.33
CA SER A 39 -2.56 -35.56 -15.72
C SER A 39 -2.33 -34.22 -16.40
N GLY A 40 -1.35 -33.46 -15.92
CA GLY A 40 -0.99 -32.15 -16.47
C GLY A 40 0.10 -32.16 -17.54
N PHE A 41 0.57 -33.33 -17.96
CA PHE A 41 1.65 -33.48 -18.94
C PHE A 41 1.25 -34.40 -20.10
N LEU A 42 1.93 -34.20 -21.24
CA LEU A 42 1.85 -35.10 -22.38
C LEU A 42 2.48 -36.46 -22.07
N PRO A 43 2.00 -37.56 -22.70
CA PRO A 43 2.63 -38.86 -22.58
C PRO A 43 4.12 -38.82 -22.98
N ALA A 44 4.94 -39.64 -22.33
CA ALA A 44 6.33 -39.82 -22.72
C ALA A 44 6.44 -40.24 -24.20
N PRO A 45 7.44 -39.74 -24.96
CA PRO A 45 8.63 -39.03 -24.48
C PRO A 45 8.51 -37.49 -24.39
N ASP A 46 7.38 -36.89 -24.77
CA ASP A 46 7.26 -35.43 -24.93
C ASP A 46 7.31 -34.69 -23.59
N LEU A 47 6.51 -35.13 -22.60
CA LEU A 47 6.48 -34.59 -21.23
C LEU A 47 6.28 -33.06 -21.11
N ARG A 48 5.94 -32.33 -22.17
CA ARG A 48 5.50 -30.93 -22.04
C ARG A 48 4.15 -30.84 -21.31
N PRO A 49 3.84 -29.70 -20.68
CA PRO A 49 2.53 -29.48 -20.08
C PRO A 49 1.40 -29.64 -21.10
N LYS A 50 0.26 -30.17 -20.65
CA LYS A 50 -0.96 -30.10 -21.46
C LYS A 50 -1.38 -28.65 -21.58
N ILE A 51 -1.74 -28.26 -22.80
CA ILE A 51 -2.24 -26.93 -23.10
C ILE A 51 -3.50 -27.01 -23.95
N LEU A 52 -4.28 -25.94 -23.91
CA LEU A 52 -5.28 -25.62 -24.93
C LEU A 52 -5.06 -24.17 -25.36
N PHE A 53 -4.84 -23.94 -26.65
CA PHE A 53 -4.61 -22.59 -27.16
C PHE A 53 -5.92 -21.93 -27.58
N GLU A 54 -6.23 -20.79 -26.96
CA GLU A 54 -7.46 -20.06 -27.18
C GLU A 54 -7.27 -18.95 -28.19
N GLY A 55 -7.55 -19.24 -29.47
CA GLY A 55 -7.38 -18.25 -30.54
C GLY A 55 -8.28 -17.01 -30.41
N HIS A 56 -9.37 -17.12 -29.66
CA HIS A 56 -10.21 -15.98 -29.28
C HIS A 56 -9.64 -15.17 -28.11
N ALA A 57 -8.97 -15.81 -27.15
CA ALA A 57 -8.19 -15.10 -26.14
C ALA A 57 -6.97 -14.42 -26.78
N PHE A 58 -6.30 -15.08 -27.74
CA PHE A 58 -5.20 -14.49 -28.50
C PHE A 58 -5.67 -13.31 -29.35
N HIS A 59 -6.85 -13.40 -29.98
CA HIS A 59 -7.51 -12.25 -30.61
C HIS A 59 -7.68 -11.10 -29.61
N ARG A 60 -8.24 -11.37 -28.43
CA ARG A 60 -8.45 -10.34 -27.40
C ARG A 60 -7.13 -9.71 -26.94
N LEU A 61 -6.12 -10.53 -26.64
CA LEU A 61 -4.81 -10.10 -26.11
C LEU A 61 -3.97 -9.37 -27.15
N THR A 62 -4.13 -9.68 -28.44
CA THR A 62 -3.44 -8.98 -29.55
C THR A 62 -4.26 -7.85 -30.16
N GLY A 63 -5.46 -7.58 -29.63
CA GLY A 63 -6.40 -6.59 -30.17
C GLY A 63 -6.83 -6.90 -31.61
N GLY A 64 -6.93 -8.18 -31.97
CA GLY A 64 -7.32 -8.66 -33.29
C GLY A 64 -6.29 -8.46 -34.40
N ARG A 65 -5.06 -8.01 -34.07
CA ARG A 65 -3.99 -7.69 -35.02
C ARG A 65 -3.71 -8.81 -36.04
N TYR A 66 -3.91 -10.06 -35.66
CA TYR A 66 -3.63 -11.23 -36.49
C TYR A 66 -4.88 -11.93 -37.05
N SER A 67 -6.08 -11.37 -36.87
CA SER A 67 -7.31 -12.05 -37.25
C SER A 67 -7.52 -12.16 -38.75
N ASP A 68 -7.08 -11.15 -39.50
CA ASP A 68 -7.19 -11.15 -40.96
C ASP A 68 -6.08 -11.98 -41.61
N SER A 69 -4.86 -11.91 -41.06
CA SER A 69 -3.69 -12.62 -41.61
C SER A 69 -3.59 -14.07 -41.15
N HIS A 70 -4.06 -14.39 -39.94
CA HIS A 70 -3.98 -15.72 -39.32
C HIS A 70 -5.31 -16.12 -38.66
N PRO A 71 -6.41 -16.22 -39.43
CA PRO A 71 -7.76 -16.47 -38.89
C PRO A 71 -7.92 -17.83 -38.15
N ALA A 72 -6.98 -18.76 -38.35
CA ALA A 72 -6.92 -20.03 -37.61
C ALA A 72 -6.31 -19.87 -36.20
N ILE A 73 -5.45 -18.86 -36.00
CA ILE A 73 -4.74 -18.57 -34.76
C ILE A 73 -5.38 -17.43 -33.98
N SER A 74 -5.95 -16.44 -34.66
CA SER A 74 -6.61 -15.28 -34.06
C SER A 74 -8.01 -15.13 -34.63
N HIS A 75 -9.04 -15.19 -33.79
CA HIS A 75 -10.43 -15.05 -34.23
C HIS A 75 -11.35 -14.52 -33.14
N ARG A 76 -12.28 -13.63 -33.47
CA ARG A 76 -13.07 -12.87 -32.50
C ARG A 76 -13.99 -13.70 -31.59
N HIS A 77 -14.59 -14.76 -32.13
CA HIS A 77 -15.59 -15.56 -31.43
C HIS A 77 -15.03 -16.95 -31.16
N TRP A 78 -15.33 -17.50 -29.98
CA TRP A 78 -15.02 -18.90 -29.69
C TRP A 78 -15.59 -19.80 -30.79
N ASP A 79 -14.73 -20.59 -31.41
CA ASP A 79 -15.09 -21.48 -32.51
C ASP A 79 -14.49 -22.88 -32.27
N PRO A 80 -15.31 -23.88 -31.90
CA PRO A 80 -14.84 -25.22 -31.59
C PRO A 80 -14.21 -25.91 -32.80
N LYS A 81 -14.50 -25.46 -34.03
CA LYS A 81 -13.95 -26.04 -35.26
C LYS A 81 -12.49 -25.63 -35.49
N LYS A 82 -11.97 -24.66 -34.74
CA LYS A 82 -10.60 -24.13 -34.90
C LYS A 82 -9.58 -24.76 -33.96
N TYR A 83 -10.01 -25.62 -33.03
CA TYR A 83 -9.09 -26.44 -32.25
C TYR A 83 -8.55 -27.59 -33.10
N SER A 84 -7.31 -27.96 -32.84
CA SER A 84 -6.63 -29.02 -33.58
C SER A 84 -7.18 -30.42 -33.26
N GLY A 85 -7.91 -30.57 -32.15
CA GLY A 85 -8.41 -31.86 -31.66
C GLY A 85 -7.32 -32.81 -31.14
N THR A 86 -6.05 -32.39 -31.12
CA THR A 86 -4.92 -33.20 -30.63
C THR A 86 -3.97 -32.35 -29.80
N LEU A 87 -3.36 -32.92 -28.76
CA LEU A 87 -2.46 -32.16 -27.89
C LEU A 87 -1.21 -31.65 -28.63
N ALA A 88 -0.69 -32.42 -29.58
CA ALA A 88 0.43 -31.99 -30.44
C ALA A 88 0.03 -30.85 -31.38
N GLY A 89 -1.21 -30.85 -31.87
CA GLY A 89 -1.74 -29.78 -32.70
C GLY A 89 -1.96 -28.48 -31.92
N GLU A 90 -2.34 -28.54 -30.64
CA GLU A 90 -2.44 -27.35 -29.80
C GLU A 90 -1.08 -26.71 -29.53
N TRP A 91 -0.03 -27.53 -29.35
CA TRP A 91 1.35 -27.03 -29.29
C TRP A 91 1.79 -26.37 -30.60
N ALA A 92 1.45 -26.95 -31.76
CA ALA A 92 1.74 -26.31 -33.04
C ALA A 92 1.00 -24.97 -33.23
N ARG A 93 -0.24 -24.87 -32.73
CA ARG A 93 -1.00 -23.61 -32.74
C ARG A 93 -0.37 -22.57 -31.81
N LEU A 94 0.04 -22.97 -30.60
CA LEU A 94 0.75 -22.10 -29.67
C LEU A 94 2.10 -21.64 -30.24
N ASP A 95 2.85 -22.52 -30.89
CA ASP A 95 4.14 -22.20 -31.52
C ASP A 95 3.95 -21.20 -32.66
N ALA A 96 2.92 -21.40 -33.50
CA ALA A 96 2.56 -20.48 -34.56
C ALA A 96 2.13 -19.11 -34.01
N ALA A 97 1.31 -19.09 -32.96
CA ALA A 97 0.94 -17.86 -32.24
C ALA A 97 2.15 -17.17 -31.62
N SER A 98 3.10 -17.94 -31.09
CA SER A 98 4.30 -17.40 -30.45
C SER A 98 5.28 -16.78 -31.44
N GLN A 99 5.23 -17.16 -32.72
CA GLN A 99 5.95 -16.43 -33.78
C GLN A 99 5.32 -15.06 -34.08
N LEU A 100 4.04 -14.85 -33.76
CA LEU A 100 3.33 -13.60 -33.98
C LEU A 100 3.42 -12.68 -32.76
N ASP A 101 3.16 -13.21 -31.56
CA ASP A 101 3.24 -12.49 -30.30
C ASP A 101 3.36 -13.51 -29.15
N ARG A 102 4.59 -13.76 -28.70
CA ARG A 102 4.90 -14.81 -27.70
C ARG A 102 4.21 -14.57 -26.37
N THR A 103 4.27 -13.36 -25.82
CA THR A 103 3.65 -13.04 -24.54
C THR A 103 2.14 -13.24 -24.60
N ALA A 104 1.48 -12.72 -25.65
CA ALA A 104 0.04 -12.92 -25.83
C ALA A 104 -0.31 -14.39 -26.09
N ALA A 105 0.55 -15.14 -26.81
CA ALA A 105 0.35 -16.55 -27.10
C ALA A 105 0.38 -17.41 -25.83
N LEU A 106 1.38 -17.20 -24.97
CA LEU A 106 1.49 -17.90 -23.70
C LEU A 106 0.34 -17.55 -22.75
N GLN A 107 -0.09 -16.28 -22.74
CA GLN A 107 -1.25 -15.82 -21.97
C GLN A 107 -2.58 -16.38 -22.49
N ALA A 108 -2.67 -16.62 -23.81
CA ALA A 108 -3.85 -17.17 -24.48
C ALA A 108 -3.96 -18.70 -24.41
N ALA A 109 -3.03 -19.39 -23.77
CA ALA A 109 -3.15 -20.84 -23.55
C ALA A 109 -3.54 -21.16 -22.11
N SER A 110 -4.32 -22.22 -21.90
CA SER A 110 -4.46 -22.89 -20.60
C SER A 110 -3.28 -23.83 -20.39
N TRP A 111 -2.89 -24.06 -19.13
CA TRP A 111 -1.68 -24.82 -18.82
C TRP A 111 -1.86 -25.84 -17.69
N GLY A 112 -1.25 -27.01 -17.88
CA GLY A 112 -0.99 -27.99 -16.84
C GLY A 112 -2.23 -28.71 -16.28
N LEU A 113 -2.07 -29.32 -15.10
CA LEU A 113 -3.04 -30.20 -14.43
C LEU A 113 -4.40 -29.55 -14.13
N PHE A 114 -4.43 -28.22 -14.05
CA PHE A 114 -5.64 -27.45 -13.71
C PHE A 114 -6.11 -26.55 -14.86
N GLN A 115 -5.47 -26.62 -16.03
CA GLN A 115 -5.81 -25.81 -17.20
C GLN A 115 -5.96 -24.30 -16.87
N ILE A 116 -5.05 -23.76 -16.07
CA ILE A 116 -5.07 -22.34 -15.71
C ILE A 116 -4.69 -21.51 -16.95
N MET A 117 -5.54 -20.57 -17.34
CA MET A 117 -5.24 -19.64 -18.43
C MET A 117 -4.00 -18.79 -18.11
N GLY A 118 -3.08 -18.67 -19.06
CA GLY A 118 -1.80 -17.99 -18.88
C GLY A 118 -1.93 -16.51 -18.53
N PHE A 119 -3.00 -15.83 -18.95
CA PHE A 119 -3.28 -14.46 -18.53
C PHE A 119 -3.55 -14.32 -17.02
N ASN A 120 -3.78 -15.43 -16.30
CA ASN A 120 -3.92 -15.45 -14.83
C ASN A 120 -2.59 -15.59 -14.09
N TYR A 121 -1.43 -15.54 -14.77
CA TYR A 121 -0.11 -15.65 -14.14
C TYR A 121 0.10 -14.75 -12.90
N PRO A 122 -0.41 -13.49 -12.83
CA PRO A 122 -0.22 -12.64 -11.65
C PRO A 122 -0.90 -13.23 -10.41
N TYR A 123 -2.07 -13.85 -10.59
CA TYR A 123 -2.86 -14.47 -9.52
C TYR A 123 -2.27 -15.82 -9.06
N CYS A 124 -1.35 -16.39 -9.83
CA CYS A 124 -0.58 -17.56 -9.43
C CYS A 124 0.72 -17.18 -8.68
N GLY A 125 0.98 -15.89 -8.49
CA GLY A 125 2.20 -15.39 -7.84
C GLY A 125 3.45 -15.54 -8.69
N SER A 126 3.31 -15.50 -10.02
CA SER A 126 4.42 -15.49 -10.98
C SER A 126 4.72 -14.06 -11.45
N ALA A 127 5.99 -13.72 -11.62
CA ALA A 127 6.43 -12.37 -12.02
C ALA A 127 5.98 -12.00 -13.45
N ASP A 128 5.97 -12.96 -14.36
CA ASP A 128 5.51 -12.85 -15.73
C ASP A 128 4.95 -14.19 -16.24
N VAL A 129 4.43 -14.18 -17.47
CA VAL A 129 3.86 -15.39 -18.11
C VAL A 129 4.93 -16.44 -18.42
N GLU A 130 6.18 -16.05 -18.65
CA GLU A 130 7.27 -17.00 -18.94
C GLU A 130 7.65 -17.77 -17.68
N ALA A 131 7.74 -17.09 -16.53
CA ALA A 131 7.96 -17.70 -15.22
C ALA A 131 6.80 -18.64 -14.84
N PHE A 132 5.56 -18.26 -15.16
CA PHE A 132 4.41 -19.14 -15.02
C PHE A 132 4.53 -20.38 -15.91
N VAL A 133 4.85 -20.23 -17.19
CA VAL A 133 5.01 -21.36 -18.11
C VAL A 133 6.17 -22.26 -17.71
N ALA A 134 7.30 -21.69 -17.26
CA ALA A 134 8.44 -22.45 -16.76
C ALA A 134 8.06 -23.31 -15.54
N ALA A 135 7.32 -22.73 -14.59
CA ALA A 135 6.80 -23.44 -13.43
C ALA A 135 5.83 -24.57 -13.83
N GLN A 136 5.03 -24.38 -14.89
CA GLN A 136 4.16 -25.44 -15.41
C GLN A 136 4.95 -26.64 -16.00
N HIS A 137 6.18 -26.41 -16.52
CA HIS A 137 7.07 -27.45 -17.03
C HIS A 137 7.85 -28.20 -15.93
N GLU A 138 7.94 -27.64 -14.73
CA GLU A 138 8.82 -28.13 -13.67
C GLU A 138 8.33 -29.45 -13.06
N SER A 139 7.09 -29.49 -12.58
CA SER A 139 6.49 -30.68 -11.98
C SER A 139 4.98 -30.54 -11.77
N GLY A 140 4.27 -31.66 -11.61
CA GLY A 140 2.84 -31.62 -11.25
C GLY A 140 2.60 -30.92 -9.91
N THR A 141 3.56 -31.00 -8.99
CA THR A 141 3.53 -30.30 -7.69
C THR A 141 3.49 -28.79 -7.88
N GLN A 142 4.30 -28.28 -8.81
CA GLN A 142 4.31 -26.85 -9.12
C GLN A 142 3.01 -26.41 -9.80
N GLN A 143 2.44 -27.24 -10.69
CA GLN A 143 1.12 -26.97 -11.28
C GLN A 143 0.02 -26.85 -10.21
N LEU A 144 0.05 -27.71 -9.17
CA LEU A 144 -0.86 -27.64 -8.03
C LEU A 144 -0.61 -26.42 -7.13
N ALA A 145 0.65 -26.05 -6.88
CA ALA A 145 0.97 -24.86 -6.09
C ALA A 145 0.45 -23.57 -6.75
N LEU A 146 0.56 -23.46 -8.08
CA LEU A 146 0.02 -22.32 -8.85
C LEU A 146 -1.51 -22.28 -8.80
N PHE A 147 -2.16 -23.45 -8.88
CA PHE A 147 -3.62 -23.55 -8.75
C PHE A 147 -4.13 -23.11 -7.38
N VAL A 148 -3.49 -23.57 -6.30
CA VAL A 148 -3.87 -23.20 -4.93
C VAL A 148 -3.81 -21.70 -4.70
N LYS A 149 -2.76 -21.04 -5.21
CA LYS A 149 -2.66 -19.57 -5.17
C LYS A 149 -3.80 -18.92 -5.95
N PHE A 150 -4.10 -19.42 -7.15
CA PHE A 150 -5.17 -18.89 -8.00
C PHE A 150 -6.57 -18.99 -7.36
N VAL A 151 -6.89 -20.11 -6.71
CA VAL A 151 -8.22 -20.35 -6.12
C VAL A 151 -8.37 -19.85 -4.69
N SER A 152 -7.30 -19.34 -4.07
CA SER A 152 -7.35 -18.78 -2.71
C SER A 152 -8.20 -17.50 -2.57
N ARG A 153 -8.65 -16.93 -3.69
CA ARG A 153 -9.47 -15.71 -3.76
C ARG A 153 -10.98 -16.01 -3.96
N PRO A 154 -11.88 -15.11 -3.53
CA PRO A 154 -13.28 -15.16 -3.93
C PRO A 154 -13.44 -15.00 -5.46
N PRO A 155 -14.47 -15.62 -6.07
CA PRO A 155 -15.48 -16.48 -5.46
C PRO A 155 -15.05 -17.96 -5.33
N PHE A 156 -13.83 -18.32 -5.74
CA PHE A 156 -13.40 -19.72 -5.87
C PHE A 156 -13.29 -20.44 -4.52
N LEU A 157 -12.61 -19.84 -3.55
CA LEU A 157 -12.36 -20.49 -2.26
C LEU A 157 -13.65 -20.81 -1.51
N ASP A 158 -14.59 -19.86 -1.48
CA ASP A 158 -15.87 -20.04 -0.80
C ASP A 158 -16.70 -21.12 -1.48
N ALA A 159 -16.71 -21.15 -2.81
CA ALA A 159 -17.39 -22.19 -3.58
C ALA A 159 -16.77 -23.58 -3.34
N LEU A 160 -15.44 -23.70 -3.24
CA LEU A 160 -14.76 -24.96 -2.93
C LEU A 160 -15.00 -25.41 -1.48
N LYS A 161 -14.97 -24.49 -0.50
CA LYS A 161 -15.26 -24.80 0.92
C LYS A 161 -16.70 -25.26 1.12
N THR A 162 -17.65 -24.61 0.44
CA THR A 162 -19.08 -24.95 0.51
C THR A 162 -19.49 -26.06 -0.45
N LYS A 163 -18.57 -26.55 -1.29
CA LYS A 163 -18.82 -27.51 -2.37
C LYS A 163 -19.94 -27.05 -3.32
N ASN A 164 -20.04 -25.74 -3.52
CA ASN A 164 -20.95 -25.15 -4.49
C ASN A 164 -20.34 -25.29 -5.90
N TRP A 165 -20.49 -26.49 -6.48
CA TRP A 165 -19.90 -26.84 -7.77
C TRP A 165 -20.42 -25.96 -8.92
N ALA A 166 -21.66 -25.51 -8.84
CA ALA A 166 -22.23 -24.58 -9.82
C ALA A 166 -21.53 -23.22 -9.77
N ALA A 167 -21.41 -22.62 -8.58
CA ALA A 167 -20.71 -21.34 -8.43
C ALA A 167 -19.22 -21.44 -8.77
N PHE A 168 -18.56 -22.55 -8.41
CA PHE A 168 -17.16 -22.78 -8.79
C PHE A 168 -17.02 -22.93 -10.31
N ALA A 169 -17.87 -23.75 -10.94
CA ALA A 169 -17.81 -23.99 -12.38
C ALA A 169 -18.16 -22.74 -13.19
N GLU A 170 -19.13 -21.94 -12.74
CA GLU A 170 -19.45 -20.65 -13.36
C GLU A 170 -18.25 -19.67 -13.29
N ALA A 171 -17.60 -19.58 -12.12
CA ALA A 171 -16.46 -18.70 -11.94
C ALA A 171 -15.20 -19.18 -12.68
N TYR A 172 -14.99 -20.50 -12.79
CA TYR A 172 -13.77 -21.10 -13.33
C TYR A 172 -13.86 -21.37 -14.83
N ASN A 173 -14.99 -21.91 -15.30
CA ASN A 173 -15.24 -22.31 -16.69
C ASN A 173 -16.14 -21.32 -17.46
N GLY A 174 -16.72 -20.32 -16.77
CA GLY A 174 -17.55 -19.29 -17.36
C GLY A 174 -19.04 -19.67 -17.49
N PRO A 175 -19.89 -18.78 -18.05
CA PRO A 175 -21.34 -18.92 -18.06
C PRO A 175 -21.85 -20.13 -18.88
N GLY A 176 -21.00 -20.74 -19.71
CA GLY A 176 -21.32 -21.98 -20.45
C GLY A 176 -21.13 -23.27 -19.64
N TYR A 177 -20.79 -23.18 -18.35
CA TYR A 177 -20.44 -24.36 -17.55
C TYR A 177 -21.55 -25.42 -17.50
N ALA A 178 -22.81 -24.98 -17.37
CA ALA A 178 -23.97 -25.86 -17.23
C ALA A 178 -24.24 -26.66 -18.52
N ALA A 179 -24.01 -26.06 -19.69
CA ALA A 179 -24.15 -26.72 -20.98
C ALA A 179 -23.10 -27.83 -21.20
N ASN A 180 -21.97 -27.75 -20.51
CA ASN A 180 -20.89 -28.74 -20.54
C ASN A 180 -20.84 -29.63 -19.28
N HIS A 181 -21.87 -29.54 -18.43
CA HIS A 181 -22.05 -30.37 -17.24
C HIS A 181 -20.87 -30.32 -16.25
N TYR A 182 -20.13 -29.19 -16.19
CA TYR A 182 -18.94 -29.07 -15.34
C TYR A 182 -19.27 -29.23 -13.85
N ASP A 183 -20.36 -28.65 -13.41
CA ASP A 183 -20.87 -28.74 -12.04
C ASP A 183 -21.19 -30.18 -11.62
N THR A 184 -21.93 -30.92 -12.46
CA THR A 184 -22.26 -32.33 -12.18
C THR A 184 -21.03 -33.23 -12.26
N ARG A 185 -20.11 -32.96 -13.20
CA ARG A 185 -18.86 -33.74 -13.34
C ARG A 185 -17.93 -33.53 -12.14
N LEU A 186 -17.85 -32.30 -11.63
CA LEU A 186 -17.10 -31.98 -10.40
C LEU A 186 -17.71 -32.67 -9.18
N ALA A 187 -19.04 -32.66 -9.05
CA ALA A 187 -19.74 -33.36 -7.97
C ALA A 187 -19.50 -34.88 -8.00
N ASP A 188 -19.60 -35.50 -9.18
CA ASP A 188 -19.39 -36.93 -9.35
C ASP A 188 -17.93 -37.34 -9.11
N ALA A 189 -16.97 -36.52 -9.58
CA ALA A 189 -15.55 -36.73 -9.33
C ALA A 189 -15.21 -36.59 -7.84
N HIS A 190 -15.76 -35.58 -7.16
CA HIS A 190 -15.60 -35.40 -5.72
C HIS A 190 -16.10 -36.62 -4.95
N LYS A 191 -17.26 -37.16 -5.31
CA LYS A 191 -17.80 -38.38 -4.70
C LYS A 191 -16.88 -39.58 -4.91
N ARG A 192 -16.40 -39.81 -6.14
CA ARG A 192 -15.45 -40.91 -6.45
C ARG A 192 -14.18 -40.80 -5.61
N TRP A 193 -13.56 -39.62 -5.54
CA TRP A 193 -12.34 -39.41 -4.75
C TRP A 193 -12.59 -39.53 -3.25
N THR A 194 -13.78 -39.17 -2.77
CA THR A 194 -14.17 -39.37 -1.38
C THR A 194 -14.23 -40.86 -1.04
N ASP A 195 -14.87 -41.67 -1.90
CA ASP A 195 -14.99 -43.13 -1.73
C ASP A 195 -13.61 -43.82 -1.85
N GLU A 196 -12.78 -43.40 -2.81
CA GLU A 196 -11.44 -43.95 -3.04
C GLU A 196 -10.48 -43.63 -1.87
N LEU A 197 -10.48 -42.38 -1.37
CA LEU A 197 -9.67 -41.99 -0.21
C LEU A 197 -10.16 -42.63 1.10
N ALA A 198 -11.44 -43.00 1.18
CA ALA A 198 -12.03 -43.75 2.29
C ALA A 198 -11.84 -45.29 2.19
N GLY A 199 -11.31 -45.80 1.07
CA GLY A 199 -11.10 -47.24 0.85
C GLY A 199 -12.37 -48.04 0.53
N VAL A 200 -13.43 -47.38 0.06
CA VAL A 200 -14.70 -48.02 -0.33
C VAL A 200 -14.58 -48.51 -1.78
N VAL A 201 -14.60 -49.82 -2.01
CA VAL A 201 -14.56 -50.40 -3.37
C VAL A 201 -15.91 -50.14 -4.07
N PRO A 202 -15.96 -49.50 -5.25
CA PRO A 202 -17.23 -49.25 -5.94
C PRO A 202 -17.84 -50.54 -6.48
N ALA A 203 -19.15 -50.73 -6.26
CA ALA A 203 -19.92 -51.79 -6.89
C ALA A 203 -19.99 -51.53 -8.42
N GLY A 204 -19.61 -52.53 -9.22
CA GLY A 204 -19.67 -52.48 -10.68
C GLY A 204 -21.11 -52.29 -11.22
N PRO A 205 -21.25 -51.91 -12.50
CA PRO A 205 -22.56 -51.66 -13.10
C PRO A 205 -23.41 -52.95 -13.17
N PRO A 206 -24.75 -52.85 -13.13
CA PRO A 206 -25.63 -54.01 -13.18
C PRO A 206 -25.56 -54.71 -14.57
N PRO A 207 -25.76 -56.04 -14.63
CA PRO A 207 -25.74 -56.76 -15.90
C PRO A 207 -26.96 -56.39 -16.74
N ALA A 208 -26.74 -56.15 -18.03
CA ALA A 208 -27.81 -56.04 -19.01
C ALA A 208 -28.38 -57.44 -19.30
N ASP A 209 -29.70 -57.57 -19.23
CA ASP A 209 -30.45 -58.77 -19.60
C ASP A 209 -30.26 -59.17 -21.07
N THR A 210 -30.33 -60.48 -21.28
CA THR A 210 -30.33 -61.24 -22.56
C THR A 210 -31.61 -60.93 -23.38
N ALA A 211 -31.73 -61.05 -24.71
CA ALA A 211 -31.32 -62.05 -25.71
C ALA A 211 -31.69 -61.54 -27.15
N PRO A 212 -31.64 -62.34 -28.25
CA PRO A 212 -30.54 -63.09 -28.88
C PRO A 212 -30.35 -62.77 -30.39
N GLY A 213 -29.18 -63.09 -30.98
CA GLY A 213 -29.05 -63.40 -32.42
C GLY A 213 -27.84 -62.81 -33.16
N ASP A 214 -26.79 -63.60 -33.33
CA ASP A 214 -25.78 -63.52 -34.42
C ASP A 214 -26.22 -64.42 -35.61
N PRO A 215 -25.60 -64.44 -36.83
CA PRO A 215 -24.31 -63.85 -37.32
C PRO A 215 -24.43 -63.28 -38.79
N PRO A 216 -23.39 -63.12 -39.65
CA PRO A 216 -21.91 -63.14 -39.46
C PRO A 216 -21.12 -61.93 -40.05
N GLU A 217 -19.87 -61.85 -39.58
CA GLU A 217 -18.61 -61.30 -40.14
C GLU A 217 -18.35 -61.57 -41.66
N PRO A 218 -17.27 -61.05 -42.34
CA PRO A 218 -15.92 -60.80 -41.80
C PRO A 218 -15.07 -59.61 -42.38
N GLU A 219 -13.90 -59.39 -41.73
CA GLU A 219 -12.53 -59.31 -42.31
C GLU A 219 -11.58 -58.22 -41.75
N THR A 220 -10.83 -58.63 -40.70
CA THR A 220 -9.35 -58.72 -40.57
C THR A 220 -8.34 -57.55 -40.68
N LYS A 221 -7.48 -57.52 -39.64
CA LYS A 221 -5.98 -57.40 -39.60
C LYS A 221 -5.34 -56.00 -39.81
N ALA A 222 -4.22 -55.60 -39.18
CA ALA A 222 -3.32 -56.18 -38.18
C ALA A 222 -2.27 -55.12 -37.70
N THR A 223 -1.94 -55.16 -36.40
CA THR A 223 -0.67 -54.96 -35.66
C THR A 223 0.49 -54.06 -36.13
N VAL A 224 1.05 -53.33 -35.14
CA VAL A 224 2.38 -52.71 -35.04
C VAL A 224 3.25 -53.49 -34.03
N THR A 225 4.58 -53.62 -34.25
CA THR A 225 5.56 -53.94 -33.20
C THR A 225 6.97 -53.34 -33.41
N LYS A 226 7.48 -52.71 -32.32
CA LYS A 226 8.83 -52.75 -31.68
C LYS A 226 10.07 -51.99 -32.27
N ALA A 227 10.55 -50.99 -31.48
CA ALA A 227 11.86 -50.83 -30.74
C ALA A 227 13.19 -51.38 -31.35
N PRO A 228 14.43 -50.84 -31.08
CA PRO A 228 14.97 -50.61 -29.71
C PRO A 228 16.12 -49.56 -29.43
N VAL A 229 16.20 -49.21 -28.14
CA VAL A 229 17.28 -48.89 -27.13
C VAL A 229 18.80 -48.86 -27.45
N ARG A 230 19.53 -47.84 -26.91
CA ARG A 230 20.74 -47.83 -25.98
C ARG A 230 21.64 -46.58 -26.21
N ALA A 231 21.89 -45.65 -25.27
CA ALA A 231 22.60 -45.64 -23.95
C ALA A 231 24.12 -45.32 -24.01
N ALA A 232 24.58 -44.22 -23.36
CA ALA A 232 25.85 -44.10 -22.62
C ALA A 232 26.01 -42.74 -21.87
N ARG A 233 26.78 -42.73 -20.78
CA ARG A 233 26.92 -41.71 -19.70
C ARG A 233 28.12 -40.76 -19.88
N ALA A 234 28.07 -39.58 -19.21
CA ALA A 234 28.97 -39.09 -18.14
C ALA A 234 29.46 -37.62 -18.26
N GLY A 235 29.57 -36.91 -17.12
CA GLY A 235 30.48 -35.77 -16.90
C GLY A 235 29.85 -34.43 -16.46
N LEU A 236 30.24 -33.92 -15.28
CA LEU A 236 29.89 -32.61 -14.70
C LEU A 236 30.95 -31.54 -15.06
N SER A 237 30.52 -30.33 -15.45
CA SER A 237 31.27 -29.06 -15.23
C SER A 237 30.39 -27.83 -15.50
N VAL A 238 30.42 -26.83 -14.61
CA VAL A 238 30.00 -25.41 -14.81
C VAL A 238 31.32 -24.60 -14.76
N PRO A 239 31.64 -23.52 -15.54
CA PRO A 239 30.85 -22.34 -16.02
C PRO A 239 31.23 -21.94 -17.50
N PRO A 240 31.01 -20.73 -18.09
CA PRO A 240 30.32 -19.48 -17.68
C PRO A 240 29.20 -19.01 -18.64
N ALA A 241 28.52 -17.90 -18.30
CA ALA A 241 27.48 -17.28 -19.12
C ALA A 241 28.04 -16.73 -20.47
N PRO A 242 27.29 -16.88 -21.58
CA PRO A 242 27.53 -16.08 -22.77
C PRO A 242 26.31 -15.25 -23.19
N ASP A 243 26.50 -13.93 -23.21
CA ASP A 243 25.85 -13.03 -24.15
C ASP A 243 26.19 -13.48 -25.58
N THR A 244 25.31 -14.25 -26.22
CA THR A 244 25.11 -14.33 -27.67
C THR A 244 23.86 -15.17 -27.93
N LEU A 245 22.86 -14.60 -28.61
CA LEU A 245 21.79 -15.39 -29.19
C LEU A 245 22.38 -16.41 -30.17
N PRO A 246 21.82 -17.63 -30.29
CA PRO A 246 22.31 -18.64 -31.23
C PRO A 246 22.20 -18.14 -32.68
N PRO A 247 23.15 -18.49 -33.57
CA PRO A 247 23.14 -18.03 -34.96
C PRO A 247 21.96 -18.65 -35.73
N GLY A 248 21.16 -17.80 -36.39
CA GLY A 248 20.05 -18.23 -37.24
C GLY A 248 18.82 -17.31 -37.30
N ARG A 249 18.83 -16.10 -36.72
CA ARG A 249 17.71 -15.14 -36.82
C ARG A 249 18.18 -13.69 -36.94
N GLU A 250 18.84 -13.34 -38.04
CA GLU A 250 19.31 -11.96 -38.30
C GLU A 250 18.27 -11.08 -39.03
N ASP A 251 17.13 -11.62 -39.50
CA ASP A 251 16.18 -10.86 -40.32
C ASP A 251 15.11 -10.06 -39.55
N PHE A 252 15.24 -9.91 -38.24
CA PHE A 252 14.37 -9.05 -37.44
C PHE A 252 15.11 -7.84 -36.88
N ALA A 253 15.67 -7.02 -37.78
CA ALA A 253 15.89 -5.62 -37.45
C ALA A 253 14.54 -4.88 -37.56
N PRO A 254 14.03 -4.24 -36.48
CA PRO A 254 12.73 -3.59 -36.52
C PRO A 254 12.74 -2.40 -37.50
N VAL A 255 11.84 -2.43 -38.48
CA VAL A 255 11.46 -1.27 -39.29
C VAL A 255 10.49 -0.41 -38.46
N PRO A 256 10.70 0.90 -38.30
CA PRO A 256 9.80 1.74 -37.52
C PRO A 256 8.51 1.96 -38.30
N ALA A 257 7.40 1.37 -37.83
CA ALA A 257 6.07 1.62 -38.35
C ALA A 257 5.42 2.77 -37.56
N MET A 258 5.24 3.94 -38.20
CA MET A 258 4.40 5.03 -37.71
C MET A 258 2.94 4.55 -37.59
N ARG A 259 2.54 4.05 -36.42
CA ARG A 259 1.16 4.18 -35.95
C ARG A 259 1.03 5.56 -35.30
N ARG A 260 -0.12 6.22 -35.46
CA ARG A 260 -0.47 7.34 -34.57
C ARG A 260 -0.66 6.74 -33.18
N GLU A 261 0.39 6.79 -32.40
CA GLU A 261 0.43 6.41 -30.99
C GLU A 261 -0.63 7.23 -30.23
N ASN A 262 -1.41 6.53 -29.41
CA ASN A 262 -2.16 7.16 -28.34
C ASN A 262 -1.55 6.58 -27.07
N ASP A 263 -0.45 7.18 -26.61
CA ASP A 263 0.36 6.74 -25.46
C ASP A 263 -0.30 7.02 -24.11
N ARG A 264 -1.64 7.04 -24.06
CA ARG A 264 -2.40 7.39 -22.85
C ARG A 264 -2.64 6.17 -21.99
N VAL A 265 -2.10 6.20 -20.78
CA VAL A 265 -2.28 5.14 -19.78
C VAL A 265 -3.58 5.39 -18.98
N ARG A 266 -4.37 4.34 -18.77
CA ARG A 266 -5.69 4.35 -18.09
C ARG A 266 -5.71 3.27 -17.02
N ASN A 267 -5.57 3.63 -15.75
CA ASN A 267 -5.34 2.66 -14.68
C ASN A 267 -6.04 3.03 -13.35
N VAL A 268 -7.13 3.81 -13.41
CA VAL A 268 -7.97 4.03 -12.21
C VAL A 268 -8.53 2.69 -11.76
N ARG A 269 -8.51 2.47 -10.45
CA ARG A 269 -9.01 1.25 -9.82
C ARG A 269 -10.30 1.53 -9.04
N PRO A 270 -11.23 0.56 -8.96
CA PRO A 270 -12.41 0.71 -8.12
C PRO A 270 -12.04 0.91 -6.65
N ASP A 271 -12.79 1.72 -5.92
CA ASP A 271 -12.62 1.88 -4.48
C ASP A 271 -12.95 0.54 -3.75
N PRO A 272 -12.10 0.06 -2.82
CA PRO A 272 -12.45 -1.07 -1.95
C PRO A 272 -13.73 -0.78 -1.17
N VAL A 273 -14.52 -1.80 -0.83
CA VAL A 273 -15.69 -1.61 0.03
C VAL A 273 -15.24 -1.14 1.42
N ASP A 274 -15.70 0.04 1.86
CA ASP A 274 -15.50 0.56 3.21
C ASP A 274 -16.86 0.95 3.80
N LEU A 275 -17.27 0.26 4.87
CA LEU A 275 -18.57 0.47 5.52
C LEU A 275 -18.67 1.83 6.25
N ARG A 276 -17.58 2.58 6.36
CA ARG A 276 -17.55 3.93 6.96
C ARG A 276 -17.84 5.03 5.94
N ASP A 277 -17.88 4.71 4.65
CA ASP A 277 -18.28 5.66 3.62
C ASP A 277 -19.70 6.16 3.90
N TRP A 278 -19.87 7.47 3.97
CA TRP A 278 -21.21 8.04 4.15
C TRP A 278 -21.95 8.06 2.82
N GLU A 279 -23.13 7.45 2.79
CA GLU A 279 -24.01 7.52 1.64
C GLU A 279 -24.63 8.93 1.52
N TYR A 280 -24.65 9.43 0.30
CA TYR A 280 -25.37 10.66 -0.02
C TYR A 280 -26.87 10.42 0.13
N ARG A 281 -27.54 11.33 0.85
CA ARG A 281 -28.99 11.31 1.04
C ARG A 281 -29.54 12.68 0.64
N PRO A 282 -30.13 12.80 -0.56
CA PRO A 282 -30.59 14.10 -1.06
C PRO A 282 -31.68 14.69 -0.16
N ALA A 283 -31.70 16.01 -0.05
CA ALA A 283 -32.78 16.70 0.63
C ALA A 283 -34.05 16.71 -0.25
N ILE A 284 -35.22 16.46 0.34
CA ILE A 284 -36.50 16.61 -0.38
C ILE A 284 -36.81 18.10 -0.47
N ALA A 285 -36.35 18.74 -1.54
CA ALA A 285 -36.53 20.18 -1.76
C ALA A 285 -37.17 20.50 -3.12
N VAL A 286 -36.39 20.45 -4.21
CA VAL A 286 -36.81 20.88 -5.55
C VAL A 286 -36.55 19.75 -6.54
N ALA A 287 -37.51 19.49 -7.42
CA ALA A 287 -37.35 18.52 -8.50
C ALA A 287 -36.30 19.03 -9.51
N PRO A 288 -35.25 18.23 -9.83
CA PRO A 288 -34.29 18.61 -10.86
C PRO A 288 -34.97 18.82 -12.23
N PRO A 289 -34.49 19.75 -13.07
CA PRO A 289 -35.00 19.91 -14.43
C PRO A 289 -34.71 18.66 -15.28
N ALA A 290 -35.43 18.48 -16.40
CA ALA A 290 -35.23 17.33 -17.30
C ALA A 290 -33.85 17.33 -18.01
N THR A 291 -33.21 18.48 -18.13
CA THR A 291 -31.88 18.62 -18.72
C THR A 291 -31.12 19.69 -17.96
N ARG A 292 -29.82 19.47 -17.74
CA ARG A 292 -28.93 20.40 -17.07
C ARG A 292 -27.59 20.44 -17.81
N LEU A 293 -27.26 21.61 -18.34
CA LEU A 293 -25.92 21.88 -18.89
C LEU A 293 -25.00 22.42 -17.78
N PRO A 294 -23.67 22.27 -17.94
CA PRO A 294 -22.73 23.00 -17.10
C PRO A 294 -22.91 24.50 -17.31
N ASN A 295 -23.36 25.20 -16.27
CA ASN A 295 -23.37 26.66 -16.28
C ASN A 295 -21.92 27.15 -16.26
N ASN A 296 -21.51 27.94 -17.26
CA ASN A 296 -20.14 28.45 -17.40
C ASN A 296 -19.09 27.32 -17.48
N PRO A 297 -19.06 26.53 -18.57
CA PRO A 297 -18.21 25.34 -18.70
C PRO A 297 -16.75 25.67 -18.43
N ARG A 298 -16.10 24.89 -17.56
CA ARG A 298 -14.68 25.05 -17.25
C ARG A 298 -13.82 24.62 -18.44
N PRO A 299 -12.65 25.24 -18.70
CA PRO A 299 -11.71 24.75 -19.70
C PRO A 299 -11.34 23.28 -19.47
N THR A 300 -11.33 22.50 -20.53
CA THR A 300 -10.95 21.08 -20.44
C THR A 300 -9.46 20.94 -20.20
N LYS A 301 -9.11 20.31 -19.07
CA LYS A 301 -7.72 20.02 -18.70
C LYS A 301 -7.09 18.92 -19.54
N GLN A 302 -5.78 18.77 -19.42
CA GLN A 302 -4.99 17.79 -20.16
C GLN A 302 -4.01 17.06 -19.24
N GLN A 303 -4.29 15.79 -18.95
CA GLN A 303 -3.40 14.94 -18.15
C GLN A 303 -2.17 14.42 -18.91
N GLY A 304 -2.15 14.57 -20.24
CA GLY A 304 -1.10 14.02 -21.10
C GLY A 304 -1.09 12.49 -21.13
N GLU A 305 0.10 11.91 -21.08
CA GLU A 305 0.36 10.46 -21.06
C GLU A 305 0.38 9.88 -19.64
N THR A 306 0.10 10.71 -18.64
CA THR A 306 0.12 10.31 -17.23
C THR A 306 -1.16 9.60 -16.80
N ASN A 307 -1.05 8.87 -15.69
CA ASN A 307 -2.14 8.18 -15.01
C ASN A 307 -2.89 9.06 -13.98
N ALA A 308 -2.76 10.37 -14.10
CA ALA A 308 -3.25 11.34 -13.12
C ALA A 308 -4.75 11.64 -13.20
N CYS A 309 -5.56 10.87 -13.92
CA CYS A 309 -6.96 11.23 -14.19
C CYS A 309 -7.81 11.45 -12.94
N THR A 310 -7.55 10.76 -11.83
CA THR A 310 -8.21 11.02 -10.54
C THR A 310 -8.00 12.45 -10.07
N GLY A 311 -6.75 12.92 -10.02
CA GLY A 311 -6.42 14.29 -9.62
C GLY A 311 -6.97 15.34 -10.60
N PHE A 312 -6.90 15.08 -11.90
CA PHE A 312 -7.44 16.00 -12.93
C PHE A 312 -8.96 16.09 -12.89
N ALA A 313 -9.66 14.97 -12.72
CA ALA A 313 -11.11 14.96 -12.57
C ALA A 313 -11.54 15.67 -11.28
N LEU A 314 -10.86 15.40 -10.14
CA LEU A 314 -11.14 16.07 -8.89
C LEU A 314 -10.88 17.58 -8.97
N SER A 315 -9.78 18.01 -9.61
CA SER A 315 -9.48 19.43 -9.82
C SER A 315 -10.60 20.14 -10.59
N THR A 316 -11.17 19.48 -11.60
CA THR A 316 -12.29 20.00 -12.39
C THR A 316 -13.54 20.15 -11.52
N VAL A 317 -13.84 19.15 -10.68
CA VAL A 317 -14.97 19.20 -9.74
C VAL A 317 -14.80 20.37 -8.77
N ILE A 318 -13.61 20.56 -8.19
CA ILE A 318 -13.31 21.69 -7.29
C ILE A 318 -13.54 23.03 -7.98
N GLU A 319 -13.11 23.19 -9.23
CA GLU A 319 -13.34 24.42 -10.01
C GLU A 319 -14.82 24.73 -10.22
N TYR A 320 -15.66 23.71 -10.45
CA TYR A 320 -17.12 23.90 -10.55
C TYR A 320 -17.74 24.34 -9.22
N LEU A 321 -17.27 23.77 -8.10
CA LEU A 321 -17.74 24.17 -6.78
C LEU A 321 -17.30 25.61 -6.43
N LEU A 322 -16.09 26.00 -6.81
CA LEU A 322 -15.58 27.36 -6.55
C LEU A 322 -16.35 28.41 -7.36
N ALA A 323 -16.71 28.09 -8.60
CA ALA A 323 -17.45 28.99 -9.50
C ALA A 323 -18.85 29.39 -8.98
N GLU A 324 -19.37 28.66 -7.99
CA GLU A 324 -20.63 28.98 -7.31
C GLU A 324 -20.49 30.01 -6.20
N THR A 325 -19.33 30.01 -5.56
CA THR A 325 -19.11 30.73 -4.30
C THR A 325 -18.32 32.01 -4.52
N GLU A 326 -17.59 32.11 -5.63
CA GLU A 326 -16.75 33.26 -5.95
C GLU A 326 -17.37 34.15 -7.04
N ASP A 327 -17.52 35.46 -6.75
CA ASP A 327 -17.89 36.49 -7.74
C ASP A 327 -16.77 36.78 -8.77
N ARG A 328 -15.61 36.14 -8.63
CA ARG A 328 -14.40 36.33 -9.45
C ARG A 328 -14.10 35.12 -10.32
N ALA A 329 -13.22 35.30 -11.30
CA ALA A 329 -12.74 34.21 -12.13
C ALA A 329 -12.03 33.15 -11.27
N VAL A 330 -12.54 31.92 -11.32
CA VAL A 330 -11.93 30.76 -10.65
C VAL A 330 -10.56 30.47 -11.25
N GLU A 331 -9.53 30.50 -10.42
CA GLU A 331 -8.18 30.07 -10.77
C GLU A 331 -8.15 28.56 -10.99
N GLY A 332 -7.39 28.11 -12.00
CA GLY A 332 -7.25 26.67 -12.30
C GLY A 332 -6.64 25.91 -11.13
N MET A 333 -7.16 24.72 -10.83
CA MET A 333 -6.68 23.85 -9.74
C MET A 333 -5.68 22.80 -10.25
N SER A 334 -4.66 22.51 -9.45
CA SER A 334 -3.63 21.54 -9.83
C SER A 334 -4.15 20.10 -9.80
N GLY A 335 -4.26 19.49 -10.97
CA GLY A 335 -4.54 18.05 -11.09
C GLY A 335 -3.39 17.18 -10.59
N TYR A 336 -2.14 17.62 -10.79
CA TYR A 336 -0.96 16.87 -10.35
C TYR A 336 -0.77 16.86 -8.84
N MET A 337 -1.03 17.98 -8.16
CA MET A 337 -1.00 18.03 -6.70
C MET A 337 -2.03 17.06 -6.11
N LEU A 338 -3.28 17.12 -6.56
CA LEU A 338 -4.33 16.22 -6.09
C LEU A 338 -4.02 14.75 -6.39
N TYR A 339 -3.43 14.47 -7.55
CA TYR A 339 -2.99 13.11 -7.90
C TYR A 339 -1.83 12.64 -7.02
N SER A 340 -0.84 13.51 -6.76
CA SER A 340 0.27 13.20 -5.87
C SER A 340 -0.21 12.91 -4.45
N MET A 341 -1.15 13.71 -3.94
CA MET A 341 -1.77 13.47 -2.63
C MET A 341 -2.61 12.19 -2.65
N ALA A 342 -3.32 11.90 -3.75
CA ALA A 342 -4.13 10.69 -3.89
C ALA A 342 -3.28 9.43 -3.66
N ARG A 343 -2.11 9.36 -4.30
CA ARG A 343 -1.18 8.23 -4.18
C ARG A 343 -0.63 8.02 -2.77
N ARG A 344 -0.63 9.05 -1.91
CA ARG A 344 -0.19 8.93 -0.50
C ARG A 344 -1.21 8.22 0.38
N TYR A 345 -2.48 8.29 0.04
CA TYR A 345 -3.59 7.75 0.85
C TYR A 345 -4.30 6.59 0.18
N ASP A 346 -3.80 6.14 -0.96
CA ASP A 346 -4.38 5.04 -1.70
C ASP A 346 -3.96 3.71 -1.10
N GLU A 347 -4.92 2.82 -0.91
CA GLU A 347 -4.75 1.49 -0.31
C GLU A 347 -4.07 0.50 -1.28
N TRP A 348 -3.85 0.93 -2.53
CA TRP A 348 -3.29 0.14 -3.63
C TRP A 348 -1.90 0.59 -4.10
N ALA A 349 -1.29 1.58 -3.46
CA ALA A 349 0.03 2.04 -3.82
C ALA A 349 1.03 0.88 -3.69
N LEU A 350 1.40 0.28 -4.82
CA LEU A 350 2.45 -0.73 -4.86
C LEU A 350 3.77 -0.08 -4.45
N ASP A 351 4.55 -0.78 -3.62
CA ASP A 351 5.88 -0.36 -3.18
C ASP A 351 6.85 -0.27 -4.38
N GLY A 352 6.84 0.90 -5.02
CA GLY A 352 7.80 1.31 -6.05
C GLY A 352 7.77 2.82 -6.15
N GLU A 353 8.81 3.48 -5.66
CA GLU A 353 8.94 4.93 -5.76
C GLU A 353 8.91 5.40 -7.23
N GLY A 354 8.15 6.47 -7.49
CA GLY A 354 8.14 7.14 -8.80
C GLY A 354 7.37 6.44 -9.91
N VAL A 355 6.81 5.24 -9.70
CA VAL A 355 6.02 4.56 -10.74
C VAL A 355 4.62 5.16 -10.83
N ASP A 356 4.21 5.54 -12.04
CA ASP A 356 2.91 6.14 -12.35
C ASP A 356 1.80 5.06 -12.37
N THR A 357 1.38 4.60 -11.19
CA THR A 357 0.50 3.42 -11.02
C THR A 357 -1.00 3.71 -11.00
N GLY A 358 -1.39 4.99 -11.12
CA GLY A 358 -2.78 5.41 -10.98
C GLY A 358 -3.16 5.68 -9.53
N SER A 359 -4.43 5.99 -9.28
CA SER A 359 -4.99 6.00 -7.92
C SER A 359 -6.48 5.69 -7.93
N SER A 360 -7.06 5.52 -6.74
CA SER A 360 -8.50 5.43 -6.47
C SER A 360 -9.14 6.82 -6.29
N LEU A 361 -10.47 6.90 -6.39
CA LEU A 361 -11.20 8.15 -6.15
C LEU A 361 -11.17 8.51 -4.68
N ARG A 362 -11.36 7.52 -3.79
CA ARG A 362 -11.27 7.71 -2.34
C ARG A 362 -9.88 8.18 -1.92
N GLY A 363 -8.81 7.67 -2.53
CA GLY A 363 -7.44 8.14 -2.28
C GLY A 363 -7.30 9.65 -2.54
N ALA A 364 -7.83 10.13 -3.68
CA ALA A 364 -7.82 11.55 -4.01
C ALA A 364 -8.66 12.41 -3.04
N LEU A 365 -9.82 11.91 -2.63
CA LEU A 365 -10.68 12.58 -1.63
C LEU A 365 -10.01 12.65 -0.25
N LYS A 366 -9.35 11.57 0.20
CA LYS A 366 -8.54 11.57 1.42
C LYS A 366 -7.40 12.59 1.30
N GLY A 367 -6.69 12.62 0.17
CA GLY A 367 -5.65 13.61 -0.11
C GLY A 367 -6.15 15.04 0.01
N TRP A 368 -7.28 15.36 -0.60
CA TRP A 368 -7.90 16.68 -0.50
C TRP A 368 -8.35 17.01 0.95
N SER A 369 -8.93 16.05 1.66
CA SER A 369 -9.32 16.18 3.07
C SER A 369 -8.16 16.58 3.98
N LYS A 370 -6.98 16.00 3.72
CA LYS A 370 -5.79 16.12 4.56
C LYS A 370 -4.89 17.30 4.18
N HIS A 371 -4.99 17.82 2.96
CA HIS A 371 -4.04 18.83 2.47
C HIS A 371 -4.68 20.08 1.85
N GLY A 372 -5.97 20.05 1.51
CA GLY A 372 -6.58 21.07 0.68
C GLY A 372 -6.18 20.96 -0.80
N ALA A 373 -6.44 21.99 -1.59
CA ALA A 373 -6.21 22.00 -3.03
C ALA A 373 -5.46 23.26 -3.47
N SER A 374 -4.35 23.08 -4.20
CA SER A 374 -3.51 24.18 -4.68
C SER A 374 -3.88 24.65 -6.07
N ALA A 375 -3.58 25.92 -6.36
CA ALA A 375 -3.67 26.48 -7.69
C ALA A 375 -2.70 25.77 -8.68
N GLU A 376 -3.15 25.62 -9.93
CA GLU A 376 -2.42 24.96 -11.02
C GLU A 376 -1.08 25.64 -11.31
N ARG A 377 -1.01 26.97 -11.24
CA ARG A 377 0.24 27.73 -11.44
C ARG A 377 1.34 27.40 -10.43
N LEU A 378 0.99 26.81 -9.28
CA LEU A 378 1.92 26.45 -8.22
C LEU A 378 2.45 25.03 -8.40
N TRP A 379 1.73 24.19 -9.16
CA TRP A 379 2.08 22.79 -9.39
C TRP A 379 1.45 22.30 -10.70
N ASP A 380 2.15 22.48 -11.80
CA ASP A 380 1.68 22.17 -13.17
C ASP A 380 2.36 20.94 -13.80
N THR A 381 3.29 20.30 -13.08
CA THR A 381 4.01 19.10 -13.52
C THR A 381 3.76 17.88 -12.62
N MET A 382 4.07 16.68 -13.13
CA MET A 382 4.04 15.45 -12.32
C MET A 382 5.02 15.50 -11.15
N GLU A 383 6.19 16.10 -11.38
CA GLU A 383 7.17 16.34 -10.32
C GLU A 383 6.66 17.40 -9.35
N MET A 384 6.84 17.14 -8.07
CA MET A 384 6.48 18.08 -7.02
C MET A 384 7.40 19.30 -7.05
N PRO A 385 6.85 20.53 -7.02
CA PRO A 385 7.63 21.75 -6.91
C PRO A 385 8.47 21.76 -5.63
N ALA A 386 9.65 22.38 -5.72
CA ALA A 386 10.48 22.62 -4.55
C ALA A 386 9.71 23.46 -3.52
N ALA A 387 9.89 23.13 -2.24
CA ALA A 387 9.30 23.90 -1.15
C ALA A 387 9.83 25.35 -1.16
N THR A 388 8.93 26.29 -0.89
CA THR A 388 9.20 27.72 -0.75
C THR A 388 8.56 28.23 0.55
N ASN A 389 8.60 29.54 0.81
CA ASN A 389 8.10 30.14 2.05
C ASN A 389 7.35 31.45 1.83
N ASP A 390 6.80 31.62 0.63
CA ASP A 390 6.03 32.78 0.21
C ASP A 390 4.72 32.36 -0.49
N ASP A 391 4.02 33.29 -1.13
CA ASP A 391 2.76 33.03 -1.84
C ASP A 391 2.91 32.14 -3.11
N SER A 392 4.13 31.73 -3.45
CA SER A 392 4.41 30.69 -4.44
C SER A 392 4.45 29.28 -3.85
N ASP A 393 4.27 29.14 -2.54
CA ASP A 393 4.24 27.83 -1.90
C ASP A 393 2.87 27.15 -2.03
N TRP A 394 2.85 25.99 -2.70
CA TRP A 394 1.62 25.22 -2.91
C TRP A 394 1.02 24.69 -1.60
N TRP A 395 1.84 24.41 -0.58
CA TRP A 395 1.39 23.89 0.72
C TRP A 395 0.63 24.95 1.51
N LEU A 396 1.10 26.20 1.46
CA LEU A 396 0.43 27.36 2.06
C LEU A 396 -0.82 27.78 1.27
N ASP A 397 -0.83 27.61 -0.05
CA ASP A 397 -2.01 27.88 -0.87
C ASP A 397 -3.11 26.82 -0.70
N ALA A 398 -2.74 25.55 -0.55
CA ALA A 398 -3.70 24.44 -0.56
C ALA A 398 -4.76 24.53 0.55
N VAL A 399 -4.35 24.98 1.76
CA VAL A 399 -5.28 25.13 2.90
C VAL A 399 -6.38 26.18 2.65
N LYS A 400 -6.23 27.05 1.64
CA LYS A 400 -7.25 28.05 1.28
C LYS A 400 -8.43 27.44 0.51
N ARG A 401 -8.41 26.13 0.23
CA ARG A 401 -9.49 25.41 -0.48
C ARG A 401 -9.75 24.06 0.19
N PRO A 402 -10.21 24.04 1.45
CA PRO A 402 -10.42 22.82 2.20
C PRO A 402 -11.64 22.05 1.67
N MET A 403 -11.65 20.73 1.86
CA MET A 403 -12.85 19.93 1.64
C MET A 403 -13.79 20.06 2.85
N GLY A 404 -15.09 20.18 2.60
CA GLY A 404 -16.13 20.24 3.63
C GLY A 404 -16.66 18.85 3.97
N ALA A 405 -17.20 18.18 2.96
CA ALA A 405 -17.74 16.83 3.08
C ALA A 405 -17.65 16.08 1.75
N TYR A 406 -17.68 14.75 1.82
CA TYR A 406 -17.77 13.88 0.66
C TYR A 406 -18.67 12.69 0.99
N TYR A 407 -19.53 12.31 0.06
CA TYR A 407 -20.51 11.25 0.22
C TYR A 407 -20.53 10.37 -1.02
N ARG A 408 -20.64 9.05 -0.82
CA ARG A 408 -20.74 8.09 -1.90
C ARG A 408 -22.16 8.08 -2.44
N ILE A 409 -22.31 8.02 -3.75
CA ILE A 409 -23.59 7.73 -4.42
C ILE A 409 -23.46 6.33 -5.00
N GLU A 410 -24.44 5.47 -4.73
CA GLU A 410 -24.55 4.16 -5.40
C GLU A 410 -24.69 4.39 -6.91
N PRO A 411 -23.78 3.90 -7.78
CA PRO A 411 -23.81 4.19 -9.22
C PRO A 411 -25.13 3.81 -9.91
N ALA A 412 -25.84 2.78 -9.41
CA ALA A 412 -27.15 2.39 -9.93
C ALA A 412 -28.27 3.42 -9.62
N ASN A 413 -28.06 4.31 -8.66
CA ASN A 413 -29.04 5.29 -8.21
C ASN A 413 -28.93 6.62 -8.97
N ILE A 414 -29.30 6.58 -10.26
CA ILE A 414 -29.29 7.73 -11.18
C ILE A 414 -30.09 8.92 -10.64
N ARG A 415 -31.20 8.66 -9.93
CA ARG A 415 -32.03 9.70 -9.31
C ARG A 415 -31.21 10.59 -8.38
N ASP A 416 -30.42 9.98 -7.50
CA ASP A 416 -29.65 10.73 -6.50
C ASP A 416 -28.48 11.49 -7.17
N MET A 417 -27.94 10.97 -8.28
CA MET A 417 -26.98 11.70 -9.10
C MET A 417 -27.61 12.95 -9.75
N HIS A 418 -28.85 12.87 -10.24
CA HIS A 418 -29.55 14.06 -10.77
C HIS A 418 -29.77 15.12 -9.69
N VAL A 419 -30.13 14.71 -8.47
CA VAL A 419 -30.31 15.65 -7.35
C VAL A 419 -28.97 16.23 -6.92
N ALA A 420 -27.92 15.42 -6.79
CA ALA A 420 -26.57 15.91 -6.47
C ALA A 420 -26.05 16.89 -7.54
N LEU A 421 -26.21 16.62 -8.83
CA LEU A 421 -25.86 17.57 -9.89
C LEU A 421 -26.69 18.87 -9.79
N HIS A 422 -27.94 18.76 -9.35
CA HIS A 422 -28.76 19.93 -9.10
C HIS A 422 -28.23 20.79 -7.94
N GLU A 423 -27.78 20.16 -6.86
CA GLU A 423 -27.29 20.81 -5.64
C GLU A 423 -25.86 21.36 -5.79
N VAL A 424 -24.92 20.57 -6.32
CA VAL A 424 -23.48 20.89 -6.31
C VAL A 424 -22.86 21.11 -7.69
N ARG A 425 -23.64 20.97 -8.77
CA ARG A 425 -23.24 21.16 -10.19
C ARG A 425 -22.23 20.16 -10.78
N ALA A 426 -21.40 19.51 -9.97
CA ALA A 426 -20.44 18.52 -10.43
C ALA A 426 -20.36 17.31 -9.49
N ILE A 427 -20.22 16.13 -10.07
CA ILE A 427 -19.99 14.86 -9.37
C ILE A 427 -18.66 14.29 -9.83
N TYR A 428 -17.91 13.72 -8.89
CA TYR A 428 -16.64 13.06 -9.13
C TYR A 428 -16.89 11.56 -9.39
N ALA A 429 -16.50 11.05 -10.56
CA ALA A 429 -16.90 9.72 -11.02
C ALA A 429 -15.79 8.97 -11.76
N SER A 430 -15.91 7.64 -11.78
CA SER A 430 -15.06 6.74 -12.56
C SER A 430 -15.87 5.65 -13.24
N ALA A 431 -15.38 5.19 -14.39
CA ALA A 431 -15.96 4.07 -15.14
C ALA A 431 -14.90 3.34 -15.97
N PHE A 432 -15.18 2.09 -16.33
CA PHE A 432 -14.41 1.38 -17.34
C PHE A 432 -14.68 1.98 -18.72
N THR A 433 -13.62 2.43 -19.39
CA THR A 433 -13.73 2.98 -20.74
C THR A 433 -13.76 1.88 -21.80
N HIS A 434 -14.31 2.23 -22.95
CA HIS A 434 -14.42 1.37 -24.12
C HIS A 434 -14.03 2.12 -25.39
N THR A 435 -13.90 1.39 -26.51
CA THR A 435 -13.46 1.95 -27.79
C THR A 435 -14.26 3.17 -28.26
N GLY A 436 -15.50 3.33 -27.80
CA GLY A 436 -16.33 4.51 -28.04
C GLY A 436 -15.67 5.81 -27.57
N TRP A 437 -15.05 5.79 -26.39
CA TRP A 437 -14.33 6.94 -25.83
C TRP A 437 -13.15 7.35 -26.71
N ASP A 438 -12.48 6.39 -27.35
CA ASP A 438 -11.36 6.65 -28.25
C ASP A 438 -11.80 7.33 -29.54
N THR A 439 -12.97 6.94 -30.08
CA THR A 439 -13.52 7.55 -31.30
C THR A 439 -13.85 9.04 -31.15
N MET A 440 -14.05 9.49 -29.92
CA MET A 440 -14.33 10.89 -29.60
C MET A 440 -13.09 11.78 -29.70
N LEU A 441 -11.88 11.21 -29.81
CA LEU A 441 -10.64 12.00 -29.90
C LEU A 441 -10.42 12.54 -31.31
N GLY A 442 -10.57 13.86 -31.46
CA GLY A 442 -10.29 14.60 -32.68
C GLY A 442 -8.84 15.05 -32.83
N THR A 443 -8.54 15.65 -33.98
CA THR A 443 -7.20 16.22 -34.29
C THR A 443 -7.08 17.71 -33.99
N ARG A 444 -8.21 18.41 -33.75
CA ARG A 444 -8.30 19.86 -33.52
C ARG A 444 -9.14 20.14 -32.28
N ASN A 445 -8.83 21.24 -31.60
CA ASN A 445 -9.64 21.73 -30.49
C ASN A 445 -11.00 22.18 -31.03
N THR A 446 -12.07 21.81 -30.33
CA THR A 446 -13.42 22.31 -30.57
C THR A 446 -13.86 23.21 -29.40
N PRO A 447 -14.77 24.17 -29.60
CA PRO A 447 -15.28 24.99 -28.50
C PRO A 447 -16.14 24.14 -27.55
N ALA A 448 -16.34 24.64 -26.32
CA ALA A 448 -17.28 24.06 -25.37
C ALA A 448 -18.72 24.08 -25.96
N PRO A 449 -19.58 23.14 -25.56
CA PRO A 449 -20.94 23.04 -26.09
C PRO A 449 -21.78 24.27 -25.75
N ALA A 450 -22.51 24.80 -26.74
CA ALA A 450 -23.40 25.95 -26.56
C ALA A 450 -24.85 25.55 -26.17
N GLY A 451 -25.19 24.27 -26.32
CA GLY A 451 -26.52 23.71 -26.05
C GLY A 451 -26.48 22.18 -25.94
N PRO A 452 -27.57 21.53 -25.49
CA PRO A 452 -27.59 20.07 -25.26
C PRO A 452 -27.37 19.27 -26.54
N ASP A 453 -27.93 19.73 -27.65
CA ASP A 453 -27.80 19.08 -28.97
C ASP A 453 -26.37 19.20 -29.57
N ASP A 454 -25.53 20.07 -29.01
CA ASP A 454 -24.12 20.24 -29.42
C ASP A 454 -23.19 19.26 -28.69
N VAL A 455 -23.69 18.51 -27.69
CA VAL A 455 -22.90 17.54 -26.93
C VAL A 455 -22.97 16.17 -27.60
N PRO A 456 -21.88 15.66 -28.21
CA PRO A 456 -21.90 14.38 -28.88
C PRO A 456 -22.05 13.23 -27.88
N ILE A 457 -22.82 12.21 -28.27
CA ILE A 457 -22.97 10.97 -27.49
C ILE A 457 -21.75 10.08 -27.73
N ILE A 458 -21.19 9.53 -26.64
CA ILE A 458 -20.12 8.53 -26.73
C ILE A 458 -20.69 7.28 -27.41
N PRO A 459 -20.15 6.84 -28.57
CA PRO A 459 -20.64 5.66 -29.25
C PRO A 459 -20.47 4.41 -28.39
N ALA A 460 -21.44 3.50 -28.41
CA ALA A 460 -21.26 2.21 -27.77
C ALA A 460 -20.02 1.49 -28.33
N GLY A 461 -19.24 0.85 -27.46
CA GLY A 461 -18.01 0.16 -27.85
C GLY A 461 -17.74 -1.06 -26.97
N GLN A 462 -16.67 -1.78 -27.28
CA GLN A 462 -16.20 -2.88 -26.44
C GLN A 462 -15.16 -2.34 -25.46
N GLY A 463 -15.36 -2.58 -24.17
CA GLY A 463 -14.46 -2.15 -23.09
C GLY A 463 -13.62 -3.28 -22.52
N SER A 464 -12.65 -2.90 -21.69
CA SER A 464 -11.94 -3.83 -20.80
C SER A 464 -12.07 -3.33 -19.37
N ARG A 465 -12.13 -4.27 -18.42
CA ARG A 465 -12.05 -3.96 -16.98
C ARG A 465 -10.66 -3.42 -16.57
N ASP A 466 -9.70 -3.43 -17.49
CA ASP A 466 -8.36 -2.88 -17.27
C ASP A 466 -8.25 -1.40 -17.69
N LEU A 467 -9.30 -0.79 -18.27
CA LEU A 467 -9.28 0.58 -18.79
C LEU A 467 -10.10 1.56 -17.94
N GLY A 468 -9.88 1.56 -16.63
CA GLY A 468 -10.54 2.48 -15.70
C GLY A 468 -10.12 3.93 -15.92
N HIS A 469 -11.07 4.85 -15.90
CA HIS A 469 -10.84 6.29 -16.07
C HIS A 469 -11.71 7.12 -15.14
N ALA A 470 -11.15 8.20 -14.61
CA ALA A 470 -11.86 9.16 -13.75
C ALA A 470 -12.16 10.45 -14.51
N PHE A 471 -13.33 11.03 -14.25
CA PHE A 471 -13.83 12.22 -14.94
C PHE A 471 -14.84 12.98 -14.06
N ALA A 472 -15.19 14.20 -14.47
CA ALA A 472 -16.25 14.96 -13.83
C ALA A 472 -17.56 14.76 -14.59
N ILE A 473 -18.65 14.49 -13.89
CA ILE A 473 -20.01 14.59 -14.43
C ILE A 473 -20.53 15.98 -14.07
N VAL A 474 -20.92 16.77 -15.07
CA VAL A 474 -21.19 18.22 -14.90
C VAL A 474 -22.59 18.62 -15.36
N GLY A 475 -23.40 17.64 -15.74
CA GLY A 475 -24.73 17.84 -16.28
C GLY A 475 -25.35 16.54 -16.76
N TYR A 476 -26.53 16.65 -17.36
CA TYR A 476 -27.25 15.52 -17.93
C TYR A 476 -28.27 15.98 -18.98
N THR A 477 -28.60 15.07 -19.87
CA THR A 477 -29.68 15.17 -20.87
C THR A 477 -30.66 14.03 -20.67
N ASN A 478 -31.69 13.92 -21.50
CA ASN A 478 -32.57 12.75 -21.49
C ASN A 478 -31.85 11.44 -21.87
N ASP A 479 -30.73 11.52 -22.61
CA ASP A 479 -29.98 10.34 -23.07
C ASP A 479 -28.95 9.84 -22.06
N GLY A 480 -28.45 10.72 -21.19
CA GLY A 480 -27.36 10.37 -20.27
C GLY A 480 -26.68 11.53 -19.58
N PHE A 481 -25.57 11.23 -18.90
CA PHE A 481 -24.76 12.19 -18.17
C PHE A 481 -23.79 12.93 -19.10
N ILE A 482 -23.61 14.24 -18.88
CA ILE A 482 -22.61 15.05 -19.58
C ILE A 482 -21.30 14.91 -18.81
N VAL A 483 -20.34 14.26 -19.45
CA VAL A 483 -18.98 14.04 -18.93
C VAL A 483 -18.07 15.16 -19.42
N GLN A 484 -17.30 15.75 -18.50
CA GLN A 484 -16.13 16.55 -18.83
C GLN A 484 -14.87 15.73 -18.55
N ASN A 485 -14.10 15.48 -19.62
CA ASN A 485 -12.90 14.65 -19.57
C ASN A 485 -11.63 15.49 -19.31
N SER A 486 -10.46 14.85 -19.16
CA SER A 486 -9.13 15.44 -18.95
C SER A 486 -8.20 15.22 -20.15
N TRP A 487 -8.78 15.11 -21.36
CA TRP A 487 -8.09 14.73 -22.60
C TRP A 487 -7.99 15.88 -23.62
N SER A 488 -7.91 17.12 -23.13
CA SER A 488 -7.95 18.37 -23.91
C SER A 488 -9.26 18.62 -24.66
N ALA A 489 -9.41 19.85 -25.18
CA ALA A 489 -10.55 20.26 -26.01
C ALA A 489 -10.65 19.53 -27.38
N LYS A 490 -9.74 18.59 -27.67
CA LYS A 490 -9.82 17.72 -28.86
C LYS A 490 -10.79 16.55 -28.69
N TRP A 491 -11.12 16.19 -27.45
CA TRP A 491 -12.01 15.08 -27.17
C TRP A 491 -13.47 15.55 -27.13
N GLY A 492 -14.36 14.88 -27.86
CA GLY A 492 -15.77 15.27 -27.97
C GLY A 492 -15.95 16.71 -28.47
N ARG A 493 -16.87 17.44 -27.84
CA ARG A 493 -17.11 18.87 -28.08
C ARG A 493 -16.48 19.68 -26.95
N GLY A 494 -15.30 20.24 -27.18
CA GLY A 494 -14.56 21.04 -26.20
C GLY A 494 -14.14 20.27 -24.96
N GLY A 495 -14.08 18.94 -25.01
CA GLY A 495 -13.84 18.05 -23.88
C GLY A 495 -15.08 17.41 -23.26
N PHE A 496 -16.26 17.66 -23.85
CA PHE A 496 -17.54 17.20 -23.35
C PHE A 496 -18.17 16.14 -24.26
N ALA A 497 -18.81 15.15 -23.65
CA ALA A 497 -19.62 14.14 -24.34
C ALA A 497 -20.73 13.61 -23.43
N VAL A 498 -21.78 13.03 -24.02
CA VAL A 498 -22.85 12.34 -23.27
C VAL A 498 -22.49 10.86 -23.12
N LEU A 499 -22.34 10.42 -21.87
CA LEU A 499 -22.30 9.02 -21.47
C LEU A 499 -23.73 8.55 -21.21
N ARG A 500 -24.23 7.61 -22.01
CA ARG A 500 -25.61 7.11 -21.89
C ARG A 500 -25.87 6.47 -20.53
N TYR A 501 -27.10 6.54 -20.04
CA TYR A 501 -27.46 5.88 -18.77
C TYR A 501 -27.19 4.37 -18.78
N GLU A 502 -27.49 3.69 -19.89
CA GLU A 502 -27.20 2.27 -20.06
C GLU A 502 -25.69 1.97 -19.98
N ASP A 503 -24.88 2.86 -20.55
CA ASP A 503 -23.42 2.76 -20.56
C ASP A 503 -22.84 3.00 -19.16
N TRP A 504 -23.34 4.03 -18.47
CA TRP A 504 -23.02 4.28 -17.06
C TRP A 504 -23.37 3.08 -16.18
N LEU A 505 -24.59 2.54 -16.28
CA LEU A 505 -25.02 1.40 -15.46
C LEU A 505 -24.19 0.13 -15.74
N ALA A 506 -23.67 -0.02 -16.96
CA ALA A 506 -22.85 -1.17 -17.32
C ALA A 506 -21.39 -1.04 -16.88
N ASN A 507 -20.85 0.19 -16.82
CA ASN A 507 -19.41 0.43 -16.73
C ASN A 507 -18.96 1.28 -15.52
N ALA A 508 -19.88 1.88 -14.77
CA ALA A 508 -19.53 2.72 -13.62
C ALA A 508 -18.78 1.93 -12.55
N MET A 509 -17.83 2.62 -11.92
CA MET A 509 -17.02 2.09 -10.83
C MET A 509 -17.38 2.81 -9.53
N ASP A 510 -17.09 4.10 -9.45
CA ASP A 510 -17.30 4.91 -8.25
C ASP A 510 -17.96 6.25 -8.59
N CYS A 511 -18.76 6.76 -7.66
CA CYS A 511 -19.48 8.00 -7.80
C CYS A 511 -19.54 8.72 -6.45
N TRP A 512 -19.03 9.95 -6.41
CA TRP A 512 -18.87 10.75 -5.20
C TRP A 512 -19.42 12.16 -5.41
N VAL A 513 -20.22 12.61 -4.46
CA VAL A 513 -20.58 14.02 -4.32
C VAL A 513 -19.74 14.65 -3.23
N VAL A 514 -19.27 15.87 -3.49
CA VAL A 514 -18.35 16.59 -2.63
C VAL A 514 -18.84 18.01 -2.39
N GLN A 515 -18.46 18.57 -1.25
CA GLN A 515 -18.78 19.92 -0.85
C GLN A 515 -17.50 20.66 -0.43
N LEU A 516 -17.39 21.93 -0.82
CA LEU A 516 -16.31 22.80 -0.36
C LEU A 516 -16.42 23.09 1.14
N GLY A 517 -15.28 23.10 1.81
CA GLY A 517 -15.17 23.58 3.17
C GLY A 517 -15.12 25.11 3.21
N VAL A 518 -15.49 25.67 4.36
CA VAL A 518 -15.44 27.12 4.57
C VAL A 518 -14.03 27.51 5.00
N VAL A 519 -13.41 28.43 4.26
CA VAL A 519 -12.16 29.06 4.66
C VAL A 519 -12.44 29.99 5.84
N THR A 520 -11.89 29.66 7.00
CA THR A 520 -12.03 30.47 8.21
C THR A 520 -10.85 31.45 8.34
N ALA A 521 -11.01 32.47 9.20
CA ALA A 521 -9.90 33.37 9.53
C ALA A 521 -8.65 32.62 10.04
N GLU A 522 -8.83 31.46 10.68
CA GLU A 522 -7.71 30.62 11.12
C GLU A 522 -6.94 30.01 9.94
N HIS A 523 -7.60 29.66 8.83
CA HIS A 523 -6.91 29.19 7.62
C HIS A 523 -6.01 30.29 7.05
N ASP A 524 -6.50 31.54 7.00
CA ASP A 524 -5.71 32.69 6.56
C ASP A 524 -4.52 32.97 7.50
N GLU A 525 -4.74 32.86 8.81
CA GLU A 525 -3.66 33.02 9.80
C GLU A 525 -2.57 31.95 9.63
N VAL A 526 -2.95 30.69 9.42
CA VAL A 526 -2.01 29.58 9.21
C VAL A 526 -1.25 29.78 7.91
N ALA A 527 -1.93 30.06 6.80
CA ALA A 527 -1.31 30.23 5.49
C ALA A 527 -0.33 31.42 5.42
N ARG A 528 -0.55 32.47 6.22
CA ARG A 528 0.31 33.66 6.26
C ARG A 528 1.38 33.61 7.35
N ALA A 529 1.36 32.58 8.20
CA ALA A 529 2.31 32.49 9.29
C ALA A 529 3.72 32.23 8.72
N PRO A 530 4.72 33.08 8.99
CA PRO A 530 6.07 32.86 8.48
C PRO A 530 6.75 31.61 9.10
N SER A 531 6.25 31.15 10.25
CA SER A 531 6.68 29.95 10.96
C SER A 531 5.59 29.62 12.00
N LEU A 532 5.91 28.89 13.08
CA LEU A 532 4.94 28.57 14.12
C LEU A 532 4.31 29.83 14.72
N ARG A 533 2.97 29.87 14.73
CA ARG A 533 2.21 30.99 15.30
C ARG A 533 2.44 31.08 16.80
N THR A 534 2.31 32.29 17.32
CA THR A 534 2.38 32.56 18.77
C THR A 534 1.28 33.50 19.21
N ASP A 535 0.80 33.34 20.44
CA ASP A 535 -0.08 34.29 21.09
C ASP A 535 0.65 35.61 21.45
N ARG A 536 -0.09 36.56 22.02
CA ARG A 536 0.47 37.86 22.46
C ARG A 536 1.52 37.72 23.58
N ALA A 537 1.52 36.62 24.31
CA ALA A 537 2.53 36.32 25.34
C ALA A 537 3.78 35.64 24.74
N GLY A 538 3.81 35.41 23.43
CA GLY A 538 4.91 34.74 22.74
C GLY A 538 4.90 33.23 22.87
N ARG A 539 3.82 32.63 23.40
CA ARG A 539 3.67 31.17 23.49
C ARG A 539 3.19 30.63 22.16
N ALA A 540 3.75 29.51 21.73
CA ALA A 540 3.32 28.87 20.49
C ALA A 540 1.87 28.41 20.60
N VAL A 541 1.13 28.62 19.52
CA VAL A 541 -0.25 28.18 19.37
C VAL A 541 -0.38 27.44 18.04
N ILE A 542 -1.15 26.36 18.06
CA ILE A 542 -1.52 25.59 16.87
C ILE A 542 -3.03 25.44 16.86
N SER A 543 -3.57 25.15 15.68
CA SER A 543 -4.99 24.92 15.49
C SER A 543 -5.47 23.72 16.30
N ARG A 544 -6.74 23.75 16.68
CA ARG A 544 -7.44 22.56 17.20
C ARG A 544 -7.95 21.67 16.08
N HIS A 545 -8.05 22.22 14.86
CA HIS A 545 -8.35 21.43 13.68
C HIS A 545 -7.11 20.65 13.29
N THR A 546 -7.22 19.32 13.22
CA THR A 546 -6.06 18.44 13.05
C THR A 546 -5.31 18.73 11.77
N THR A 547 -5.99 18.87 10.63
CA THR A 547 -5.35 19.21 9.35
C THR A 547 -4.57 20.52 9.42
N LEU A 548 -5.16 21.58 9.99
CA LEU A 548 -4.46 22.87 10.09
C LEU A 548 -3.27 22.77 11.04
N ALA A 549 -3.43 22.07 12.16
CA ALA A 549 -2.35 21.84 13.10
C ALA A 549 -1.18 21.10 12.44
N ASP A 550 -1.46 20.09 11.61
CA ASP A 550 -0.44 19.34 10.88
C ASP A 550 0.30 20.23 9.89
N HIS A 551 -0.40 21.07 9.14
CA HIS A 551 0.23 22.06 8.26
C HIS A 551 1.15 23.01 9.02
N GLU A 552 0.75 23.46 10.21
CA GLU A 552 1.56 24.35 11.05
C GLU A 552 2.82 23.68 11.61
N ILE A 553 2.74 22.41 11.98
CA ILE A 553 3.88 21.68 12.56
C ILE A 553 4.75 21.00 11.51
N SER A 554 4.26 20.80 10.28
CA SER A 554 4.98 20.10 9.21
C SER A 554 6.40 20.63 8.99
N PRO A 555 6.66 21.96 9.01
CA PRO A 555 8.02 22.46 8.81
C PRO A 555 9.00 22.10 9.93
N PHE A 556 8.54 21.53 11.05
CA PHE A 556 9.36 21.10 12.18
C PHE A 556 9.44 19.56 12.27
N VAL A 557 8.80 18.83 11.36
CA VAL A 557 8.83 17.38 11.29
C VAL A 557 9.82 16.95 10.21
N VAL A 558 10.73 16.05 10.57
CA VAL A 558 11.62 15.36 9.63
C VAL A 558 11.11 13.93 9.52
N ASN A 559 10.33 13.64 8.48
CA ASN A 559 9.75 12.33 8.23
C ASN A 559 10.73 11.43 7.47
N MET A 560 10.91 10.20 7.96
CA MET A 560 11.87 9.24 7.44
C MET A 560 11.24 7.84 7.38
N GLU A 561 11.61 7.10 6.33
CA GLU A 561 11.20 5.71 6.14
C GLU A 561 12.25 4.76 6.72
N ASN A 562 12.04 3.46 6.46
CA ASN A 562 13.05 2.44 6.66
C ASN A 562 14.40 2.89 6.10
N GLU A 563 15.47 2.37 6.69
CA GLU A 563 16.83 2.70 6.26
C GLU A 563 17.25 4.18 6.46
N GLY A 564 16.41 5.02 7.05
CA GLY A 564 16.69 6.44 7.33
C GLY A 564 16.63 7.33 6.09
N LYS A 565 15.93 6.90 5.03
CA LYS A 565 15.65 7.74 3.87
C LYS A 565 14.56 8.76 4.23
N LEU A 566 14.64 9.98 3.69
CA LEU A 566 13.54 10.95 3.84
C LEU A 566 12.28 10.42 3.14
N SER A 567 11.11 10.59 3.76
CA SER A 567 9.83 10.12 3.23
C SER A 567 9.10 11.21 2.44
N ASP A 568 8.56 10.84 1.28
CA ASP A 568 7.63 11.66 0.49
C ASP A 568 6.17 11.16 0.54
N ARG A 569 5.91 10.18 1.42
CA ARG A 569 4.63 9.50 1.62
C ARG A 569 4.00 9.85 2.96
N GLY A 570 2.73 9.48 3.14
CA GLY A 570 2.01 9.70 4.38
C GLY A 570 1.53 11.14 4.58
N ARG A 571 1.26 11.48 5.83
CA ARG A 571 0.72 12.77 6.30
C ARG A 571 1.77 13.87 6.32
N PHE A 572 3.00 13.53 6.68
CA PHE A 572 4.13 14.46 6.65
C PHE A 572 5.10 14.05 5.55
N ARG A 573 5.59 15.03 4.80
CA ARG A 573 6.65 14.81 3.82
C ARG A 573 7.91 15.51 4.28
N THR A 574 9.05 15.02 3.84
CA THR A 574 10.31 15.75 3.96
C THR A 574 11.17 15.47 2.74
N ASP A 575 11.60 16.52 2.07
CA ASP A 575 12.65 16.48 1.06
C ASP A 575 13.85 17.36 1.47
N GLU A 576 14.88 17.41 0.63
CA GLU A 576 16.07 18.23 0.89
C GLU A 576 15.76 19.74 0.94
N GLY A 577 14.78 20.20 0.17
CA GLY A 577 14.28 21.56 0.19
C GLY A 577 13.59 21.90 1.51
N ASP A 578 12.80 20.98 2.05
CA ASP A 578 12.17 21.09 3.37
C ASP A 578 13.22 21.20 4.48
N LEU A 579 14.27 20.36 4.46
CA LEU A 579 15.37 20.44 5.42
C LEU A 579 16.13 21.77 5.34
N ARG A 580 16.36 22.27 4.13
CA ARG A 580 16.98 23.59 3.93
C ARG A 580 16.10 24.70 4.49
N LEU A 581 14.79 24.69 4.24
CA LEU A 581 13.87 25.71 4.77
C LEU A 581 13.72 25.64 6.30
N LEU A 582 13.71 24.45 6.88
CA LEU A 582 13.75 24.26 8.34
C LEU A 582 14.90 25.08 8.95
N VAL A 583 16.09 25.02 8.35
CA VAL A 583 17.29 25.68 8.87
C VAL A 583 17.39 27.15 8.44
N GLU A 584 17.34 27.43 7.13
CA GLU A 584 17.60 28.77 6.59
C GLU A 584 16.45 29.76 6.87
N HIS A 585 15.23 29.26 7.02
CA HIS A 585 14.05 30.09 7.24
C HIS A 585 13.50 29.95 8.65
N HIS A 586 13.07 28.76 9.07
CA HIS A 586 12.35 28.62 10.35
C HIS A 586 13.25 28.79 11.58
N MET A 587 14.45 28.20 11.60
CA MET A 587 15.41 28.40 12.69
C MET A 587 15.89 29.86 12.74
N ARG A 588 16.15 30.47 11.58
CA ARG A 588 16.55 31.88 11.50
C ARG A 588 15.44 32.81 11.99
N TYR A 589 14.20 32.54 11.60
CA TYR A 589 13.03 33.27 12.08
C TYR A 589 12.90 33.16 13.60
N ALA A 590 13.06 31.96 14.16
CA ALA A 590 13.02 31.74 15.61
C ALA A 590 14.16 32.49 16.34
N ALA A 591 15.39 32.43 15.81
CA ALA A 591 16.54 33.14 16.36
C ALA A 591 16.30 34.66 16.42
N ASN A 592 15.79 35.24 15.33
CA ASN A 592 15.43 36.67 15.27
C ASN A 592 14.30 37.01 16.23
N LYS A 593 13.24 36.20 16.25
CA LYS A 593 12.07 36.38 17.11
C LYS A 593 12.42 36.32 18.59
N TRP A 594 13.37 35.47 18.96
CA TRP A 594 13.85 35.33 20.34
C TRP A 594 15.00 36.29 20.67
N ALA A 595 15.38 37.17 19.72
CA ALA A 595 16.46 38.14 19.84
C ALA A 595 17.79 37.49 20.29
N ILE A 596 18.12 36.34 19.73
CA ILE A 596 19.38 35.64 20.01
C ILE A 596 20.53 36.40 19.33
N PRO A 597 21.56 36.85 20.08
CA PRO A 597 22.73 37.50 19.50
C PRO A 597 23.49 36.60 18.52
N ALA A 598 24.23 37.20 17.58
CA ALA A 598 25.01 36.45 16.59
C ALA A 598 26.09 35.54 17.20
N ASP A 599 26.64 35.91 18.35
CA ASP A 599 27.59 35.12 19.14
C ASP A 599 26.91 34.23 20.19
N GLY A 600 25.58 34.32 20.30
CA GLY A 600 24.76 33.52 21.20
C GLY A 600 24.52 32.09 20.71
N HIS A 601 23.65 31.40 21.44
CA HIS A 601 23.29 30.02 21.17
C HIS A 601 21.79 29.87 20.90
N LEU A 602 21.45 29.11 19.86
CA LEU A 602 20.10 28.64 19.59
C LEU A 602 19.94 27.23 20.15
N ASP A 603 19.05 27.07 21.13
CA ASP A 603 18.68 25.76 21.67
C ASP A 603 17.81 25.02 20.66
N VAL A 604 18.26 23.86 20.20
CA VAL A 604 17.56 23.00 19.23
C VAL A 604 17.31 21.64 19.87
N ALA A 605 16.04 21.28 20.05
CA ALA A 605 15.65 19.98 20.56
C ALA A 605 15.32 19.02 19.40
N ILE A 606 16.06 17.92 19.29
CA ILE A 606 15.76 16.83 18.36
C ILE A 606 14.98 15.76 19.12
N TYR A 607 13.68 15.67 18.84
CA TYR A 607 12.79 14.69 19.45
C TYR A 607 12.67 13.44 18.56
N ALA A 608 12.87 12.25 19.13
CA ALA A 608 12.60 10.97 18.46
C ALA A 608 11.51 10.22 19.23
N HIS A 609 10.40 9.89 18.57
CA HIS A 609 9.31 9.15 19.18
C HIS A 609 9.61 7.65 19.34
N GLY A 610 8.75 6.94 20.07
CA GLY A 610 8.86 5.49 20.26
C GLY A 610 8.58 4.70 18.99
N GLY A 611 9.22 3.54 18.85
CA GLY A 611 9.19 2.76 17.62
C GLY A 611 8.00 1.80 17.48
N LEU A 612 6.88 2.11 18.12
CA LEU A 612 5.63 1.35 18.02
C LEU A 612 4.45 2.32 17.98
N THR A 613 4.59 3.39 17.19
CA THR A 613 3.57 4.44 17.08
C THR A 613 3.10 4.53 15.64
N THR A 614 1.78 4.53 15.44
CA THR A 614 1.19 4.88 14.14
C THR A 614 1.53 6.32 13.77
N GLU A 615 1.49 6.65 12.49
CA GLU A 615 1.72 8.03 12.03
C GLU A 615 0.77 9.03 12.70
N ASP A 616 -0.49 8.66 12.94
CA ASP A 616 -1.47 9.47 13.67
C ASP A 616 -1.08 9.72 15.13
N ALA A 617 -0.54 8.70 15.81
CA ALA A 617 -0.06 8.83 17.18
C ALA A 617 1.21 9.68 17.24
N ALA A 618 2.16 9.47 16.31
CA ALA A 618 3.36 10.30 16.20
C ALA A 618 3.02 11.77 15.91
N ALA A 619 2.05 12.03 15.03
CA ALA A 619 1.52 13.36 14.76
C ALA A 619 0.90 14.00 16.01
N ALA A 620 0.19 13.23 16.83
CA ALA A 620 -0.37 13.71 18.09
C ALA A 620 0.73 14.11 19.09
N THR A 621 1.78 13.29 19.22
CA THR A 621 2.95 13.61 20.05
C THR A 621 3.65 14.86 19.52
N ALA A 622 3.82 15.00 18.20
CA ALA A 622 4.41 16.19 17.59
C ALA A 622 3.60 17.46 17.87
N ARG A 623 2.27 17.42 17.70
CA ARG A 623 1.34 18.51 18.05
C ARG A 623 1.40 18.88 19.54
N ALA A 624 1.80 17.95 20.40
CA ALA A 624 1.96 18.20 21.83
C ALA A 624 3.34 18.81 22.17
N TRP A 625 4.42 18.29 21.59
CA TRP A 625 5.80 18.67 21.95
C TRP A 625 6.33 19.90 21.22
N ILE A 626 6.02 20.08 19.94
CA ILE A 626 6.50 21.21 19.12
C ILE A 626 6.09 22.56 19.74
N PRO A 627 4.80 22.85 19.98
CA PRO A 627 4.43 24.13 20.59
C PRO A 627 4.93 24.27 22.03
N HIS A 628 5.05 23.17 22.78
CA HIS A 628 5.59 23.20 24.15
C HIS A 628 7.04 23.67 24.16
N LEU A 629 7.92 23.03 23.39
CA LEU A 629 9.34 23.38 23.29
C LEU A 629 9.54 24.79 22.73
N TYR A 630 8.79 25.13 21.67
CA TYR A 630 8.90 26.46 21.06
C TYR A 630 8.49 27.58 22.03
N SER A 631 7.48 27.35 22.87
CA SER A 631 7.07 28.29 23.93
C SER A 631 8.16 28.52 24.98
N HIS A 632 9.04 27.55 25.19
CA HIS A 632 10.21 27.63 26.06
C HIS A 632 11.46 28.19 25.35
N ARG A 633 11.31 28.72 24.13
CA ARG A 633 12.41 29.19 23.27
C ARG A 633 13.45 28.10 22.99
N ILE A 634 12.96 26.89 22.76
CA ILE A 634 13.74 25.74 22.31
C ILE A 634 13.18 25.36 20.94
N PHE A 635 13.99 25.44 19.90
CA PHE A 635 13.56 25.15 18.55
C PHE A 635 13.34 23.63 18.37
N PRO A 636 12.12 23.16 18.09
CA PRO A 636 11.84 21.74 18.01
C PRO A 636 12.14 21.20 16.60
N ILE A 637 12.75 20.02 16.53
CA ILE A 637 12.84 19.18 15.34
C ILE A 637 12.33 17.80 15.73
N PHE A 638 11.23 17.37 15.14
CA PHE A 638 10.58 16.10 15.46
C PHE A 638 10.92 15.07 14.39
N LEU A 639 11.70 14.05 14.76
CA LEU A 639 12.00 12.91 13.89
C LEU A 639 10.80 11.98 13.90
N MET A 640 10.10 11.90 12.77
CA MET A 640 9.05 10.93 12.51
C MET A 640 9.66 9.78 11.71
N TRP A 641 9.48 8.55 12.17
CA TRP A 641 10.09 7.38 11.53
C TRP A 641 9.15 6.17 11.56
N GLU A 642 9.08 5.46 10.43
CA GLU A 642 8.15 4.35 10.28
C GLU A 642 8.54 3.14 11.13
N THR A 643 7.55 2.64 11.87
CA THR A 643 7.62 1.36 12.58
C THR A 643 6.35 0.58 12.32
N GLY A 644 6.30 -0.18 11.23
CA GLY A 644 5.11 -0.94 10.77
C GLY A 644 4.73 -2.15 11.63
N ALA A 645 4.80 -2.03 12.96
CA ALA A 645 5.05 -3.15 13.85
C ALA A 645 4.01 -3.39 14.96
N PHE A 646 2.91 -2.61 15.07
CA PHE A 646 1.96 -2.81 16.18
C PHE A 646 0.62 -3.46 15.79
N ASP A 647 0.04 -3.14 14.62
CA ASP A 647 -1.23 -3.74 14.20
C ASP A 647 -1.15 -5.27 14.09
N THR A 648 0.04 -5.82 13.85
CA THR A 648 0.29 -7.26 13.78
C THR A 648 0.41 -7.91 15.17
N LEU A 649 0.94 -7.22 16.18
CA LEU A 649 1.17 -7.78 17.52
C LEU A 649 -0.14 -7.92 18.31
N GLY A 650 -1.04 -6.95 18.20
CA GLY A 650 -2.38 -7.04 18.78
C GLY A 650 -3.16 -8.24 18.22
N ASN A 651 -3.13 -8.39 16.89
CA ASN A 651 -3.80 -9.49 16.18
C ASN A 651 -3.17 -10.86 16.49
N ILE A 652 -1.84 -10.97 16.55
CA ILE A 652 -1.16 -12.22 16.93
C ILE A 652 -1.56 -12.67 18.34
N PHE A 653 -1.74 -11.73 19.27
CA PHE A 653 -2.09 -12.03 20.65
C PHE A 653 -3.58 -12.33 20.82
N GLU A 654 -4.45 -11.61 20.10
CA GLU A 654 -5.89 -11.90 20.05
C GLU A 654 -6.15 -13.28 19.43
N ASP A 655 -5.47 -13.63 18.34
CA ASP A 655 -5.59 -14.93 17.68
C ASP A 655 -5.05 -16.08 18.54
N ALA A 656 -3.97 -15.84 19.30
CA ALA A 656 -3.43 -16.84 20.24
C ALA A 656 -4.35 -17.08 21.45
N VAL A 657 -5.16 -16.09 21.84
CA VAL A 657 -6.07 -16.16 23.00
C VAL A 657 -7.47 -16.63 22.59
N ALA A 658 -7.93 -16.29 21.39
CA ALA A 658 -9.21 -16.74 20.84
C ALA A 658 -9.25 -18.26 20.59
N GLY A 659 -8.09 -18.90 20.36
CA GLY A 659 -7.98 -20.34 20.09
C GLY A 659 -8.36 -21.28 21.24
N GLU A 660 -8.48 -20.80 22.49
CA GLU A 660 -8.77 -21.68 23.64
C GLU A 660 -9.90 -21.20 24.58
N ALA A 661 -10.52 -20.06 24.33
CA ALA A 661 -11.55 -19.51 25.22
C ALA A 661 -12.95 -20.15 25.09
N GLU A 662 -13.17 -21.07 24.15
CA GLU A 662 -14.50 -21.65 23.89
C GLU A 662 -14.81 -22.95 24.68
N LYS A 663 -13.96 -23.36 25.63
CA LYS A 663 -14.19 -24.60 26.39
C LYS A 663 -14.08 -24.42 27.90
N THR A 664 -15.24 -24.52 28.54
CA THR A 664 -15.52 -24.85 29.95
C THR A 664 -15.59 -23.72 30.98
N GLY A 665 -16.67 -23.71 31.77
CA GLY A 665 -16.98 -22.72 32.80
C GLY A 665 -16.92 -23.25 34.25
N GLY A 666 -17.11 -22.32 35.20
CA GLY A 666 -17.55 -22.57 36.58
C GLY A 666 -16.47 -22.76 37.67
N GLU A 667 -16.43 -21.84 38.65
CA GLU A 667 -15.77 -21.77 40.00
C GLU A 667 -14.38 -22.38 40.26
N ARG A 668 -13.99 -23.52 39.67
CA ARG A 668 -12.57 -23.89 39.49
C ARG A 668 -11.82 -22.82 38.69
N TRP A 669 -12.55 -22.11 37.83
CA TRP A 669 -12.05 -21.04 36.96
C TRP A 669 -11.41 -19.86 37.71
N SER A 670 -11.88 -19.52 38.92
CA SER A 670 -11.31 -18.41 39.71
C SER A 670 -10.01 -18.74 40.45
N ARG A 671 -9.73 -20.02 40.66
CA ARG A 671 -8.45 -20.49 41.25
C ARG A 671 -7.45 -20.78 40.14
N PHE A 672 -7.92 -21.45 39.09
CA PHE A 672 -7.20 -21.67 37.84
C PHE A 672 -6.80 -20.36 37.15
N ARG A 673 -7.62 -19.30 37.16
CA ARG A 673 -7.23 -17.96 36.62
C ARG A 673 -6.04 -17.32 37.32
N ARG A 674 -5.79 -17.61 38.59
CA ARG A 674 -4.61 -17.07 39.31
C ARG A 674 -3.35 -17.84 38.93
N GLU A 675 -3.42 -19.17 38.94
CA GLU A 675 -2.32 -20.05 38.55
C GLU A 675 -2.01 -19.96 37.04
N ILE A 676 -3.03 -19.72 36.19
CA ILE A 676 -2.88 -19.43 34.77
C ILE A 676 -2.32 -18.02 34.52
N LYS A 677 -2.55 -17.03 35.39
CA LYS A 677 -1.98 -15.69 35.20
C LYS A 677 -0.45 -15.73 35.35
N ASP A 678 0.02 -16.53 36.29
CA ASP A 678 1.45 -16.77 36.52
C ASP A 678 2.03 -17.72 35.44
N TRP A 679 1.29 -18.75 35.03
CA TRP A 679 1.68 -19.69 33.95
C TRP A 679 1.63 -19.09 32.53
N LEU A 680 0.70 -18.16 32.23
CA LEU A 680 0.62 -17.44 30.96
C LEU A 680 1.78 -16.47 30.82
N ASN A 681 2.19 -15.78 31.89
CA ASN A 681 3.31 -14.85 31.83
C ASN A 681 4.62 -15.58 31.48
N GLU A 682 4.89 -16.77 32.01
CA GLU A 682 6.13 -17.52 31.72
C GLU A 682 6.13 -18.24 30.34
N ARG A 683 4.95 -18.57 29.80
CA ARG A 683 4.81 -19.39 28.58
C ARG A 683 4.45 -18.59 27.32
N MET A 684 3.88 -17.39 27.47
CA MET A 684 3.73 -16.38 26.41
C MET A 684 5.09 -15.88 25.91
N GLU A 685 6.07 -15.74 26.82
CA GLU A 685 7.44 -15.32 26.51
C GLU A 685 8.10 -16.29 25.51
N GLY A 686 7.74 -17.58 25.49
CA GLY A 686 8.25 -18.57 24.55
C GLY A 686 7.66 -18.49 23.13
N LEU A 687 6.38 -18.14 22.98
CA LEU A 687 5.66 -18.12 21.69
C LEU A 687 5.81 -16.78 20.96
N ALA A 688 5.87 -15.66 21.69
CA ALA A 688 6.11 -14.32 21.13
C ALA A 688 7.60 -14.04 20.85
N ARG A 689 8.53 -14.85 21.38
CA ARG A 689 9.98 -14.65 21.31
C ARG A 689 10.51 -14.48 19.89
N ARG A 690 10.22 -15.41 18.97
CA ARG A 690 10.83 -15.37 17.62
C ARG A 690 10.29 -14.26 16.72
N PRO A 691 8.96 -14.04 16.59
CA PRO A 691 8.44 -12.93 15.81
C PRO A 691 8.79 -11.56 16.42
N GLY A 692 8.69 -11.44 17.76
CA GLY A 692 9.00 -10.21 18.49
C GLY A 692 10.48 -9.82 18.43
N GLN A 693 11.40 -10.79 18.58
CA GLN A 693 12.84 -10.55 18.42
C GLN A 693 13.20 -10.05 17.02
N LYS A 694 12.61 -10.63 15.96
CA LYS A 694 12.89 -10.20 14.59
C LYS A 694 12.44 -8.77 14.34
N MET A 695 11.19 -8.47 14.70
CA MET A 695 10.58 -7.14 14.54
C MET A 695 11.30 -6.07 15.39
N TRP A 696 11.67 -6.42 16.63
CA TRP A 696 12.48 -5.56 17.50
C TRP A 696 13.90 -5.34 16.95
N GLY A 697 14.51 -6.37 16.36
CA GLY A 697 15.77 -6.29 15.63
C GLY A 697 15.72 -5.30 14.47
N GLU A 698 14.74 -5.44 13.59
CA GLU A 698 14.49 -4.53 12.45
C GLU A 698 14.29 -3.08 12.93
N MET A 699 13.53 -2.88 14.02
CA MET A 699 13.33 -1.55 14.61
C MET A 699 14.64 -0.94 15.14
N LYS A 700 15.52 -1.73 15.78
CA LYS A 700 16.85 -1.29 16.24
C LYS A 700 17.76 -0.93 15.06
N GLU A 701 17.72 -1.71 13.99
CA GLU A 701 18.47 -1.44 12.75
C GLU A 701 18.02 -0.15 12.08
N ASN A 702 16.70 0.09 12.02
CA ASN A 702 16.13 1.34 11.52
C ASN A 702 16.56 2.54 12.37
N ALA A 703 16.52 2.43 13.70
CA ALA A 703 16.94 3.49 14.61
C ALA A 703 18.41 3.90 14.42
N ASP A 704 19.30 2.94 14.17
CA ASP A 704 20.68 3.22 13.77
C ASP A 704 20.72 3.90 12.37
N ALA A 705 20.00 3.33 11.41
CA ALA A 705 20.01 3.78 10.02
C ALA A 705 19.60 5.25 9.84
N LEU A 706 18.72 5.79 10.69
CA LEU A 706 18.30 7.20 10.68
C LEU A 706 19.48 8.18 10.65
N SER A 707 20.59 7.85 11.32
CA SER A 707 21.79 8.72 11.42
C SER A 707 23.06 8.10 10.84
N ARG A 708 22.97 6.94 10.16
CA ARG A 708 24.15 6.20 9.71
C ARG A 708 24.81 6.91 8.50
N PRO A 709 26.11 7.28 8.56
CA PRO A 709 26.81 7.82 7.41
C PRO A 709 26.90 6.75 6.31
N ARG A 710 26.42 7.07 5.11
CA ARG A 710 26.56 6.21 3.92
C ARG A 710 27.65 6.79 3.01
N PRO A 711 28.65 6.01 2.57
CA PRO A 711 29.61 6.50 1.59
C PRO A 711 28.89 6.82 0.28
N LYS A 712 29.23 7.94 -0.37
CA LYS A 712 28.78 8.28 -1.74
C LYS A 712 29.39 7.28 -2.73
N ALA A 713 28.86 6.07 -2.78
CA ALA A 713 29.26 5.08 -3.78
C ALA A 713 28.54 5.38 -5.10
N LYS A 714 29.31 5.61 -6.17
CA LYS A 714 28.81 5.60 -7.56
C LYS A 714 28.48 4.16 -7.96
N ALA A 715 27.39 3.60 -7.46
CA ALA A 715 26.82 2.39 -8.06
C ALA A 715 26.02 2.80 -9.32
N LYS A 716 26.05 1.96 -10.35
CA LYS A 716 25.50 2.19 -11.70
C LYS A 716 24.06 2.74 -11.64
N GLY A 717 23.89 4.06 -11.79
CA GLY A 717 22.64 4.72 -12.17
C GLY A 717 21.79 5.39 -11.07
N ALA A 718 22.11 5.24 -9.78
CA ALA A 718 21.39 5.96 -8.71
C ALA A 718 22.37 6.46 -7.64
N GLU A 719 22.40 7.77 -7.38
CA GLU A 719 23.12 8.33 -6.23
C GLU A 719 22.46 7.84 -4.94
N GLN A 720 23.19 7.07 -4.14
CA GLN A 720 22.70 6.64 -2.83
C GLN A 720 22.79 7.84 -1.87
N LYS A 721 21.63 8.47 -1.61
CA LYS A 721 21.53 9.65 -0.72
C LYS A 721 21.90 9.29 0.73
N ALA A 722 22.48 10.23 1.45
CA ALA A 722 22.78 10.09 2.89
C ALA A 722 21.46 9.94 3.69
N SER A 723 21.53 9.43 4.93
CA SER A 723 20.33 9.35 5.77
C SER A 723 19.77 10.76 6.09
N GLY A 724 18.49 10.86 6.41
CA GLY A 724 17.80 12.14 6.65
C GLY A 724 18.45 12.98 7.76
N VAL A 725 18.90 12.35 8.85
CA VAL A 725 19.62 13.06 9.93
C VAL A 725 20.99 13.53 9.48
N VAL A 726 21.70 12.77 8.63
CA VAL A 726 23.00 13.20 8.10
C VAL A 726 22.79 14.41 7.18
N GLN A 727 21.79 14.38 6.30
CA GLN A 727 21.41 15.53 5.48
C GLN A 727 21.05 16.75 6.35
N LEU A 728 20.31 16.56 7.45
CA LEU A 728 20.00 17.62 8.41
C LEU A 728 21.26 18.23 9.04
N PHE A 729 22.22 17.40 9.45
CA PHE A 729 23.49 17.89 10.00
C PHE A 729 24.33 18.64 8.96
N GLU A 730 24.30 18.19 7.70
CA GLU A 730 24.91 18.93 6.58
C GLU A 730 24.27 20.31 6.42
N GLN A 731 22.93 20.43 6.53
CA GLN A 731 22.24 21.72 6.52
C GLN A 731 22.64 22.61 7.71
N PHE A 732 22.78 22.06 8.92
CA PHE A 732 23.28 22.82 10.08
C PHE A 732 24.68 23.40 9.84
N GLN A 733 25.57 22.64 9.21
CA GLN A 733 26.94 23.07 8.93
C GLN A 733 26.99 24.07 7.76
N ALA A 734 26.11 23.93 6.79
CA ALA A 734 26.04 24.82 5.62
C ALA A 734 25.40 26.18 5.94
N ALA A 735 24.58 26.27 6.99
CA ALA A 735 23.80 27.45 7.31
C ALA A 735 24.65 28.64 7.79
N ALA A 736 24.95 29.55 6.86
CA ALA A 736 25.62 30.81 7.17
C ALA A 736 24.71 31.74 7.99
N GLY A 737 25.30 32.39 9.01
CA GLY A 737 24.65 33.45 9.78
C GLY A 737 23.62 33.00 10.81
N LEU A 738 23.48 31.69 11.08
CA LEU A 738 22.76 31.22 12.26
C LEU A 738 23.63 31.35 13.52
N PRO A 739 23.04 31.62 14.71
CA PRO A 739 23.73 31.47 15.98
C PRO A 739 24.26 30.04 16.17
N LYS A 740 25.19 29.86 17.11
CA LYS A 740 25.73 28.52 17.41
C LYS A 740 24.61 27.61 17.91
N LEU A 741 24.56 26.38 17.41
CA LEU A 741 23.51 25.44 17.78
C LEU A 741 23.92 24.68 19.05
N ARG A 742 23.01 24.62 20.03
CA ARG A 742 23.08 23.68 21.16
C ARG A 742 22.00 22.62 20.98
N LEU A 743 22.43 21.38 20.77
CA LEU A 743 21.54 20.26 20.54
C LEU A 743 21.10 19.63 21.86
N HIS A 744 19.79 19.44 21.99
CA HIS A 744 19.17 18.75 23.11
C HIS A 744 18.45 17.52 22.55
N LEU A 745 18.88 16.33 22.96
CA LEU A 745 18.33 15.08 22.42
C LEU A 745 17.19 14.62 23.32
N ILE A 746 15.99 14.41 22.76
CA ILE A 746 14.83 13.92 23.50
C ILE A 746 14.36 12.61 22.86
N GLY A 747 14.42 11.50 23.58
CA GLY A 747 14.04 10.18 23.06
C GLY A 747 12.99 9.51 23.92
N HIS A 748 11.83 9.20 23.36
CA HIS A 748 10.83 8.37 24.03
C HIS A 748 10.94 6.91 23.59
N SER A 749 10.97 5.97 24.53
CA SER A 749 11.00 4.54 24.26
C SER A 749 12.13 4.15 23.29
N ALA A 750 11.83 3.63 22.09
CA ALA A 750 12.84 3.31 21.07
C ALA A 750 13.55 4.54 20.50
N GLY A 751 13.00 5.75 20.63
CA GLY A 751 13.70 7.00 20.33
C GLY A 751 14.97 7.20 21.17
N ALA A 752 15.07 6.53 22.34
CA ALA A 752 16.32 6.48 23.10
C ALA A 752 17.43 5.69 22.37
N ILE A 753 17.06 4.68 21.58
CA ILE A 753 17.98 3.91 20.73
C ILE A 753 18.49 4.80 19.60
N VAL A 754 17.59 5.55 18.95
CA VAL A 754 17.95 6.55 17.94
C VAL A 754 19.01 7.50 18.47
N HIS A 755 18.77 8.11 19.64
CA HIS A 755 19.71 9.07 20.23
C HIS A 755 21.00 8.45 20.76
N SER A 756 21.00 7.15 21.08
CA SER A 756 22.22 6.42 21.44
C SER A 756 23.18 6.29 20.26
N TYR A 757 22.68 6.24 19.02
CA TYR A 757 23.50 6.29 17.81
C TYR A 757 23.72 7.71 17.29
N LEU A 758 22.68 8.55 17.31
CA LEU A 758 22.73 9.92 16.78
C LEU A 758 23.65 10.82 17.60
N GLY A 759 23.61 10.74 18.93
CA GLY A 759 24.40 11.61 19.81
C GLY A 759 25.91 11.54 19.58
N PRO A 760 26.53 10.34 19.59
CA PRO A 760 27.96 10.19 19.28
C PRO A 760 28.32 10.71 17.88
N ARG A 761 27.42 10.54 16.91
CA ARG A 761 27.62 11.00 15.53
C ARG A 761 27.56 12.52 15.41
N ALA A 762 26.62 13.16 16.07
CA ALA A 762 26.53 14.61 16.15
C ALA A 762 27.83 15.20 16.76
N ILE A 763 28.29 14.62 17.88
CA ILE A 763 29.56 15.02 18.53
C ILE A 763 30.76 14.84 17.59
N LYS A 764 30.82 13.71 16.86
CA LYS A 764 31.89 13.45 15.88
C LYS A 764 31.89 14.46 14.72
N GLN A 765 30.73 14.99 14.38
CA GLN A 765 30.56 16.07 13.40
C GLN A 765 30.70 17.48 14.00
N HIS A 766 31.27 17.59 15.21
CA HIS A 766 31.52 18.87 15.90
C HIS A 766 30.26 19.65 16.28
N LEU A 767 29.09 19.01 16.32
CA LEU A 767 27.87 19.61 16.87
C LEU A 767 27.88 19.52 18.41
N GLU A 768 27.43 20.58 19.07
CA GLU A 768 27.37 20.66 20.53
C GLU A 768 26.13 19.94 21.05
N VAL A 769 26.30 18.75 21.64
CA VAL A 769 25.22 18.08 22.39
C VAL A 769 25.25 18.56 23.83
N ALA A 770 24.29 19.43 24.18
CA ALA A 770 24.24 20.13 25.46
C ALA A 770 23.45 19.37 26.54
N SER A 771 22.45 18.56 26.17
CA SER A 771 21.75 17.68 27.12
C SER A 771 21.07 16.50 26.44
N ILE A 772 20.78 15.45 27.21
CA ILE A 772 20.04 14.27 26.74
C ILE A 772 18.87 14.00 27.69
N SER A 773 17.65 13.84 27.17
CA SER A 773 16.44 13.50 27.92
C SER A 773 15.82 12.22 27.38
N MET A 774 15.84 11.16 28.17
CA MET A 774 15.29 9.86 27.78
C MET A 774 14.01 9.58 28.58
N LEU A 775 12.90 9.38 27.87
CA LEU A 775 11.60 9.09 28.44
C LEU A 775 11.29 7.61 28.22
N ALA A 776 11.06 6.86 29.29
CA ALA A 776 10.85 5.41 29.26
C ALA A 776 11.87 4.65 28.35
N PRO A 777 13.20 4.90 28.45
CA PRO A 777 14.14 4.45 27.43
C PRO A 777 14.14 2.93 27.27
N ALA A 778 13.80 2.47 26.06
CA ALA A 778 13.83 1.05 25.71
C ALA A 778 15.21 0.59 25.21
N VAL A 779 16.23 1.43 25.36
CA VAL A 779 17.61 1.10 24.98
C VAL A 779 18.23 0.18 26.02
N ARG A 780 19.03 -0.79 25.56
CA ARG A 780 19.84 -1.61 26.45
C ARG A 780 20.88 -0.75 27.16
N LEU A 781 21.08 -1.05 28.43
CA LEU A 781 21.99 -0.30 29.29
C LEU A 781 23.44 -0.38 28.80
N ASP A 782 23.87 -1.54 28.32
CA ASP A 782 25.20 -1.76 27.75
C ASP A 782 25.41 -0.93 26.48
N LEU A 783 24.45 -0.93 25.55
CA LEU A 783 24.52 -0.12 24.33
C LEU A 783 24.61 1.37 24.66
N PHE A 784 23.80 1.87 25.60
CA PHE A 784 23.90 3.25 26.06
C PHE A 784 25.28 3.56 26.67
N HIS A 785 25.79 2.66 27.50
CA HIS A 785 27.10 2.81 28.14
C HIS A 785 28.23 2.86 27.10
N GLU A 786 28.22 1.94 26.14
CA GLU A 786 29.23 1.81 25.09
C GLU A 786 29.22 3.01 24.14
N GLN A 787 28.04 3.45 23.71
CA GLN A 787 27.92 4.51 22.70
C GLN A 787 28.06 5.92 23.31
N LEU A 788 27.39 6.17 24.45
CA LEU A 788 27.28 7.52 25.03
C LEU A 788 28.03 7.70 26.34
N GLY A 789 28.20 6.64 27.15
CA GLY A 789 28.72 6.74 28.51
C GLY A 789 30.06 7.47 28.61
N GLY A 790 31.03 7.11 27.77
CA GLY A 790 32.34 7.78 27.74
C GLY A 790 32.25 9.25 27.33
N LEU A 791 31.37 9.57 26.37
CA LEU A 791 31.17 10.94 25.87
C LEU A 791 30.46 11.82 26.90
N ILE A 792 29.47 11.27 27.62
CA ILE A 792 28.75 11.95 28.70
C ILE A 792 29.73 12.39 29.77
N THR A 793 30.58 11.50 30.25
CA THR A 793 31.58 11.82 31.27
C THR A 793 32.63 12.80 30.74
N ALA A 794 33.17 12.57 29.54
CA ALA A 794 34.24 13.40 28.99
C ALA A 794 33.80 14.85 28.71
N LYS A 795 32.54 15.06 28.33
CA LYS A 795 31.98 16.39 28.01
C LYS A 795 31.07 16.95 29.09
N ASN A 796 30.90 16.25 30.21
CA ASN A 796 30.00 16.61 31.30
C ASN A 796 28.55 16.86 30.82
N ILE A 797 28.03 16.00 29.95
CA ILE A 797 26.69 16.18 29.34
C ILE A 797 25.63 15.80 30.38
N PRO A 798 24.74 16.70 30.82
CA PRO A 798 23.66 16.36 31.72
C PRO A 798 22.64 15.44 31.04
N VAL A 799 22.19 14.40 31.76
CA VAL A 799 21.21 13.43 31.28
C VAL A 799 20.00 13.39 32.21
N LEU A 800 18.80 13.50 31.66
CA LEU A 800 17.53 13.28 32.36
C LEU A 800 16.97 11.92 31.93
N ILE A 801 16.66 11.05 32.89
CA ILE A 801 15.94 9.80 32.62
C ILE A 801 14.61 9.84 33.35
N SER A 802 13.51 9.87 32.60
CA SER A 802 12.16 9.74 33.14
C SER A 802 11.71 8.29 32.97
N ASN A 803 11.36 7.64 34.08
CA ASN A 803 10.90 6.25 34.07
C ASN A 803 9.76 5.98 35.04
N LEU A 804 9.03 4.91 34.78
CA LEU A 804 8.08 4.40 35.76
C LEU A 804 8.81 3.80 36.97
N THR A 805 8.18 3.89 38.14
CA THR A 805 8.61 3.11 39.31
C THR A 805 8.45 1.61 39.03
N ASP A 806 9.28 0.75 39.63
CA ASP A 806 9.19 -0.70 39.41
C ASP A 806 7.79 -1.25 39.74
N ALA A 807 7.15 -0.70 40.78
CA ALA A 807 5.78 -1.02 41.15
C ALA A 807 4.77 -0.62 40.06
N ALA A 808 4.93 0.55 39.44
CA ALA A 808 4.07 1.00 38.35
C ALA A 808 4.30 0.19 37.08
N GLU A 809 5.55 -0.15 36.72
CA GLU A 809 5.82 -1.00 35.55
C GLU A 809 5.23 -2.40 35.68
N ARG A 810 5.29 -3.00 36.87
CA ARG A 810 4.67 -4.32 37.10
C ARG A 810 3.15 -4.28 37.08
N ALA A 811 2.55 -3.13 37.36
CA ALA A 811 1.11 -2.93 37.35
C ALA A 811 0.58 -2.40 35.99
N ASP A 812 1.48 -2.02 35.08
CA ASP A 812 1.13 -1.52 33.76
C ASP A 812 0.49 -2.62 32.92
N SER A 813 -0.70 -2.35 32.39
CA SER A 813 -1.47 -3.28 31.55
C SER A 813 -1.43 -2.93 30.06
N THR A 814 -0.46 -2.10 29.64
CA THR A 814 -0.32 -1.67 28.22
C THR A 814 -0.22 -2.86 27.26
N CYS A 815 0.36 -3.99 27.68
CA CYS A 815 0.55 -5.17 26.83
C CYS A 815 -0.48 -6.28 27.10
N LYS A 816 -1.79 -6.01 27.19
CA LYS A 816 -2.76 -7.10 27.45
C LYS A 816 -2.65 -8.25 26.42
N PRO A 817 -2.75 -9.51 26.87
CA PRO A 817 -2.95 -10.02 28.23
C PRO A 817 -1.66 -10.17 29.09
N TYR A 818 -0.48 -9.77 28.59
CA TYR A 818 0.74 -9.68 29.40
C TYR A 818 0.53 -8.68 30.55
N GLY A 819 0.76 -9.14 31.78
CA GLY A 819 0.37 -8.42 32.99
C GLY A 819 1.33 -7.31 33.45
N HIS A 820 2.29 -6.90 32.61
CA HIS A 820 3.36 -5.94 32.93
C HIS A 820 3.61 -4.95 31.78
N SER A 821 4.48 -3.96 32.01
CA SER A 821 4.84 -2.93 31.03
C SER A 821 5.50 -3.48 29.76
N LEU A 822 5.49 -2.65 28.71
CA LEU A 822 6.19 -2.93 27.47
C LEU A 822 7.70 -3.16 27.68
N LEU A 823 8.34 -2.44 28.61
CA LEU A 823 9.77 -2.63 28.88
C LEU A 823 10.06 -3.99 29.52
N TYR A 824 9.16 -4.53 30.35
CA TYR A 824 9.27 -5.91 30.85
C TYR A 824 9.23 -6.92 29.71
N LEU A 825 8.30 -6.74 28.76
CA LEU A 825 8.18 -7.61 27.59
C LEU A 825 9.46 -7.55 26.73
N VAL A 826 9.95 -6.34 26.43
CA VAL A 826 11.18 -6.15 25.66
C VAL A 826 12.37 -6.80 26.37
N SER A 827 12.54 -6.53 27.66
CA SER A 827 13.66 -7.01 28.47
C SER A 827 13.74 -8.54 28.53
N ARG A 828 12.60 -9.24 28.60
CA ARG A 828 12.54 -10.70 28.83
C ARG A 828 12.34 -11.54 27.56
N SER A 829 11.68 -10.94 26.55
CA SER A 829 11.20 -11.69 25.38
C SER A 829 11.82 -11.24 24.06
N PHE A 830 12.14 -9.96 23.89
CA PHE A 830 12.57 -9.44 22.57
C PHE A 830 14.08 -9.25 22.45
N GLU A 831 14.82 -9.35 23.54
CA GLU A 831 16.29 -9.38 23.55
C GLU A 831 16.83 -10.82 23.63
N ASP A 832 18.13 -10.98 23.37
CA ASP A 832 18.77 -12.30 23.20
C ASP A 832 18.95 -13.09 24.51
N HIS A 833 18.81 -12.45 25.66
CA HIS A 833 19.02 -13.03 27.00
C HIS A 833 17.70 -13.13 27.80
N GLU A 834 17.65 -14.04 28.77
CA GLU A 834 16.45 -14.29 29.62
C GLU A 834 15.90 -13.03 30.30
N GLU A 835 16.77 -12.11 30.73
CA GLU A 835 16.41 -10.76 31.15
C GLU A 835 17.53 -9.78 30.80
N THR A 836 17.27 -8.86 29.88
CA THR A 836 18.25 -7.90 29.38
C THR A 836 18.08 -6.55 30.07
N PRO A 837 19.13 -5.99 30.72
CA PRO A 837 19.05 -4.70 31.39
C PRO A 837 18.72 -3.55 30.43
N LEU A 838 17.54 -2.95 30.60
CA LEU A 838 17.11 -1.75 29.87
C LEU A 838 17.27 -0.51 30.75
N LEU A 839 17.75 0.58 30.14
CA LEU A 839 18.01 1.86 30.83
C LEU A 839 16.74 2.46 31.45
N GLY A 840 15.57 2.20 30.86
CA GLY A 840 14.29 2.75 31.30
C GLY A 840 13.67 2.06 32.51
N MET A 841 14.16 0.90 32.93
CA MET A 841 13.56 0.19 34.07
C MET A 841 14.24 0.62 35.38
N GLU A 842 13.47 1.02 36.39
CA GLU A 842 14.02 1.49 37.68
C GLU A 842 14.97 0.46 38.31
N LYS A 843 14.57 -0.82 38.29
CA LYS A 843 15.36 -1.94 38.82
C LYS A 843 16.73 -2.10 38.18
N HIS A 844 16.91 -1.65 36.94
CA HIS A 844 18.18 -1.71 36.21
C HIS A 844 18.96 -0.41 36.32
N LEU A 845 18.26 0.74 36.22
CA LEU A 845 18.88 2.05 36.26
C LEU A 845 19.51 2.35 37.62
N VAL A 846 18.77 2.16 38.72
CA VAL A 846 19.22 2.56 40.06
C VAL A 846 20.54 1.89 40.47
N PRO A 847 20.74 0.56 40.26
CA PRO A 847 22.04 -0.07 40.50
C PRO A 847 23.16 0.40 39.56
N ALA A 848 22.82 0.83 38.34
CA ALA A 848 23.80 1.23 37.33
C ALA A 848 24.38 2.63 37.58
N LEU A 849 23.60 3.55 38.15
CA LEU A 849 24.05 4.92 38.43
C LEU A 849 25.36 4.98 39.24
N PRO A 850 25.52 4.27 40.39
CA PRO A 850 26.79 4.25 41.09
C PRO A 850 27.85 3.34 40.43
N ALA A 851 27.45 2.41 39.56
CA ALA A 851 28.35 1.45 38.93
C ALA A 851 29.13 2.03 37.74
N HIS A 852 28.65 3.13 37.14
CA HIS A 852 29.27 3.74 35.97
C HIS A 852 29.61 5.23 36.16
N PRO A 853 30.74 5.72 35.61
CA PRO A 853 31.15 7.13 35.76
C PRO A 853 30.14 8.16 35.24
N TRP A 854 29.37 7.83 34.21
CA TRP A 854 28.34 8.72 33.66
C TRP A 854 27.13 8.89 34.58
N GLY A 855 26.96 8.04 35.61
CA GLY A 855 25.81 8.11 36.50
C GLY A 855 25.75 9.39 37.33
N VAL A 856 26.88 10.06 37.56
CA VAL A 856 26.90 11.38 38.25
C VAL A 856 26.25 12.50 37.42
N ASN A 857 26.15 12.31 36.11
CA ASN A 857 25.51 13.25 35.18
C ASN A 857 24.02 12.98 35.00
N VAL A 858 23.50 11.88 35.57
CA VAL A 858 22.12 11.45 35.38
C VAL A 858 21.24 11.96 36.52
N ARG A 859 20.14 12.62 36.14
CA ARG A 859 19.03 12.94 37.03
C ARG A 859 17.85 12.04 36.68
N GLN A 860 17.37 11.27 37.65
CA GLN A 860 16.21 10.41 37.49
C GLN A 860 14.91 11.13 37.88
N LEU A 861 13.88 11.04 37.03
CA LEU A 861 12.52 11.48 37.30
C LEU A 861 11.59 10.27 37.31
N ARG A 862 11.18 9.85 38.50
CA ARG A 862 10.33 8.66 38.69
C ARG A 862 8.85 9.00 38.54
N THR A 863 8.07 8.05 38.06
CA THR A 863 6.65 8.29 37.72
C THR A 863 5.80 7.08 38.14
N PRO A 864 4.64 7.27 38.77
CA PRO A 864 4.01 8.53 39.19
C PRO A 864 4.57 9.09 40.51
N GLY A 865 4.20 10.35 40.83
CA GLY A 865 4.28 10.92 42.16
C GLY A 865 5.50 11.81 42.44
N PHE A 866 6.43 11.99 41.50
CA PHE A 866 7.59 12.86 41.71
C PHE A 866 7.37 14.23 41.10
N SER A 867 7.83 15.27 41.80
CA SER A 867 7.88 16.63 41.26
C SER A 867 9.31 16.95 40.85
N TRP A 868 9.50 17.54 39.67
CA TRP A 868 10.82 17.96 39.19
C TRP A 868 11.54 18.87 40.19
N MET A 869 10.78 19.78 40.80
CA MET A 869 11.24 20.76 41.76
C MET A 869 10.09 21.11 42.71
N GLN A 870 10.42 21.67 43.87
CA GLN A 870 9.43 22.01 44.88
C GLN A 870 8.37 22.97 44.31
N GLY A 871 7.09 22.61 44.46
CA GLY A 871 5.97 23.39 43.93
C GLY A 871 5.62 23.14 42.45
N ALA A 872 6.39 22.31 41.73
CA ALA A 872 5.99 21.83 40.41
C ALA A 872 4.88 20.77 40.52
N ALA A 873 4.11 20.57 39.45
CA ALA A 873 3.17 19.46 39.37
C ALA A 873 3.91 18.12 39.48
N ALA A 874 3.30 17.17 40.20
CA ALA A 874 3.81 15.81 40.27
C ALA A 874 3.52 15.05 38.96
N THR A 875 4.42 14.15 38.58
CA THR A 875 4.21 13.20 37.49
C THR A 875 3.02 12.28 37.81
N ARG A 876 2.23 11.97 36.79
CA ARG A 876 0.96 11.22 36.88
C ARG A 876 0.92 9.99 35.99
N ALA A 877 1.81 9.86 35.00
CA ALA A 877 1.79 8.68 34.14
C ALA A 877 1.95 7.39 34.95
N THR A 878 1.15 6.39 34.62
CA THR A 878 1.18 5.06 35.24
C THR A 878 1.43 3.96 34.24
N THR A 879 1.52 4.31 32.95
CA THR A 879 1.75 3.39 31.85
C THR A 879 2.89 3.90 30.99
N HIS A 880 3.58 2.97 30.31
CA HIS A 880 4.74 3.25 29.47
C HIS A 880 4.45 4.35 28.43
N GLY A 881 3.38 4.20 27.65
CA GLY A 881 3.02 5.14 26.59
C GLY A 881 2.39 6.45 27.08
N ALA A 882 2.13 6.61 28.38
CA ALA A 882 1.61 7.87 28.93
C ALA A 882 2.73 8.83 29.36
N LEU A 883 3.98 8.37 29.45
CA LEU A 883 5.10 9.17 29.97
C LEU A 883 5.42 10.40 29.12
N ASP A 884 5.41 10.28 27.79
CA ASP A 884 5.64 11.41 26.88
C ASP A 884 4.44 12.35 26.75
N ASN A 885 3.26 11.88 27.16
CA ASN A 885 2.02 12.65 27.19
C ASN A 885 1.79 13.37 28.55
N ASP A 886 2.62 13.11 29.56
CA ASP A 886 2.49 13.72 30.88
C ASP A 886 3.03 15.16 30.89
N ASP A 887 2.14 16.12 31.10
CA ASP A 887 2.46 17.55 31.21
C ASP A 887 3.61 17.84 32.18
N ALA A 888 3.66 17.15 33.33
CA ALA A 888 4.70 17.38 34.33
C ALA A 888 6.06 16.89 33.84
N VAL A 889 6.10 15.79 33.07
CA VAL A 889 7.32 15.28 32.44
C VAL A 889 7.78 16.22 31.32
N ARG A 890 6.87 16.68 30.46
CA ARG A 890 7.20 17.63 29.38
C ARG A 890 7.75 18.94 29.92
N GLU A 891 7.15 19.48 30.97
CA GLU A 891 7.63 20.69 31.64
C GLU A 891 9.00 20.44 32.31
N ALA A 892 9.21 19.28 32.94
CA ALA A 892 10.50 18.92 33.53
C ALA A 892 11.62 18.88 32.47
N VAL A 893 11.36 18.31 31.29
CA VAL A 893 12.33 18.27 30.17
C VAL A 893 12.67 19.67 29.68
N ALA A 894 11.66 20.53 29.46
CA ALA A 894 11.90 21.90 29.00
C ALA A 894 12.74 22.69 30.01
N ARG A 895 12.44 22.57 31.31
CA ARG A 895 13.23 23.21 32.37
C ARG A 895 14.64 22.65 32.45
N PHE A 896 14.78 21.34 32.36
CA PHE A 896 16.09 20.67 32.36
C PHE A 896 17.00 21.19 31.23
N ILE A 897 16.44 21.44 30.04
CA ILE A 897 17.17 22.03 28.91
C ILE A 897 17.63 23.46 29.21
N LYS A 898 16.79 24.26 29.89
CA LYS A 898 17.10 25.67 30.19
C LYS A 898 18.05 25.85 31.38
N GLY A 899 18.29 24.80 32.17
CA GLY A 899 19.11 24.83 33.39
C GLY A 899 18.27 25.09 34.62
#